data_AF-A0A0A6PBB8-F1
#
_entry.id   AF-A0A0A6PBB8-F1
#
_cell.length_a   1.000
_cell.length_b   1.000
_cell.length_c   1.000
_cell.angle_alpha   90.00
_cell.angle_beta   90.00
_cell.angle_gamma   90.00
#
_symmetry.space_group_name_H-M   'P 1'
#
loop_
_entity.id
_entity.type
_entity.pdbx_description
1 polymer ?
#
loop_
_entity_poly.entity_id
_entity_poly.type
_entity_poly.pdbx_seq_one_letter_code
_entity_poly.pdbx_strand_id
1 'polypeptide(L)'
;MNNLTFFTIPQAFEAQSDWMQWNAIKSWTLLKPKPDILLLGNAPSVASIASELGLYHVPNVDQKHYSSITDIAKWLDRFINNTILVYVNPNVVLTEDFTQTIQEVYNNQDHFLLTGQYRTVQTAGVIDFNNNQWQHQLRVMADKQAMPQGQLQNLYLVFTKQLLKQLFVLDPNVEYSWEKQLFYAALRKYYPIIDGSQIITPFLQTSKKRVQTNPYATIVHDIIHLTQEKRQTKPGLSNEDIVNYISELLTQKYQLSLAEQYETIPFLIKNHAQEKFAFLFAAKLAYEQDKIDEAFSYVQPAVALNERDLYAQRLLNQIKLRLGLPAWSEQDEKELSQRFCIQPFNRLETRYDGNVFTCCMGWLSTPIGNINNDSPDKIWNSEIAQKIRKSILEGSFAYCSRSKCPKIINKSLPFKKDITSKFERNIIDHQITVMSIKPQEIKLNHDRSCNLACPSCRAKPYRAKGEMRTHLAEIADTVILPLLKNANIVEITGSGDAFGSEHFRYILKQINAQTFPHLKIDLFTNGVLFDEKSWHQLGLQGLCRRAVISIDATLEKTYNILRKGGDFKRLLQNLEFISGLRQQGNLTRVVLVFIVQKENFLQIPDFISLTKKLNFDQAFFQMIAPWSQSIEEYEDKNVGFSKHPLHQDFLQVLRDPLLQDQIVFLGTMKPFYDEALQSTFDKNEIGYIRTESDNPKQLDTSSQQLQQTLKKKRTERLMPSSHQYDVTISEAKKFIWFRVPKVASRTIYDHLREQVMPLECEHPSRIDYPVNLYKNYFKFAFVRNPWDRLVSCWYNKVIDDNAFKFNETEHANLQQFEYFVNYVASLNIENCDPHFRLQSRLIDLNWIDYIGRFENFEEDYSLVCQKLGLSLNHLTHRNPSSKTKKHYREFYTKALRDKVYKIYLKDIQTFGYQF
;
A
#
# COMPACT_ATOMS: atom_id res chain seq x y z
N MET A 1 -15.16 -24.23 -33.09
CA MET A 1 -15.08 -22.76 -33.12
C MET A 1 -16.43 -22.23 -32.62
N ASN A 2 -16.52 -21.87 -31.33
CA ASN A 2 -17.52 -20.96 -30.73
C ASN A 2 -17.25 -20.93 -29.22
N ASN A 3 -16.31 -20.08 -28.78
CA ASN A 3 -15.95 -19.93 -27.36
C ASN A 3 -16.16 -18.50 -26.84
N LEU A 4 -16.94 -17.66 -27.56
CA LEU A 4 -17.14 -16.24 -27.26
C LEU A 4 -18.60 -15.97 -26.90
N THR A 5 -18.81 -15.45 -25.70
CA THR A 5 -20.13 -15.02 -25.24
C THR A 5 -20.15 -13.56 -24.84
N PHE A 6 -21.00 -12.78 -25.48
CA PHE A 6 -21.20 -11.36 -25.25
C PHE A 6 -22.42 -11.18 -24.36
N PHE A 7 -22.33 -10.31 -23.36
CA PHE A 7 -23.48 -9.99 -22.52
C PHE A 7 -23.54 -8.49 -22.22
N THR A 8 -24.76 -7.96 -22.10
CA THR A 8 -25.01 -6.55 -21.78
C THR A 8 -26.36 -6.37 -21.08
N ILE A 9 -26.54 -5.23 -20.42
CA ILE A 9 -27.79 -4.83 -19.76
C ILE A 9 -28.29 -3.56 -20.48
N PRO A 10 -29.09 -3.69 -21.55
CA PRO A 10 -29.61 -2.54 -22.27
C PRO A 10 -30.74 -1.87 -21.49
N GLN A 11 -30.94 -0.57 -21.70
CA GLN A 11 -32.14 0.13 -21.26
C GLN A 11 -33.36 -0.32 -22.07
N ALA A 12 -34.56 -0.08 -21.56
CA ALA A 12 -35.79 -0.36 -22.32
C ALA A 12 -35.79 0.42 -23.64
N PHE A 13 -36.19 -0.25 -24.74
CA PHE A 13 -36.30 0.35 -26.08
C PHE A 13 -37.69 0.99 -26.24
N GLU A 14 -37.86 2.20 -25.72
CA GLU A 14 -39.14 2.93 -25.68
C GLU A 14 -39.06 4.31 -26.36
N ALA A 15 -37.86 4.88 -26.51
CA ALA A 15 -37.63 6.20 -27.05
C ALA A 15 -37.09 6.15 -28.50
N GLN A 16 -37.37 7.23 -29.25
CA GLN A 16 -36.83 7.42 -30.61
C GLN A 16 -35.30 7.54 -30.66
N SER A 17 -34.60 7.60 -29.52
CA SER A 17 -33.13 7.61 -29.40
C SER A 17 -32.50 6.22 -29.24
N ASP A 18 -33.31 5.17 -29.06
CA ASP A 18 -32.81 3.83 -28.69
C ASP A 18 -32.20 3.06 -29.87
N TRP A 19 -32.25 3.65 -31.07
CA TRP A 19 -31.52 3.15 -32.24
C TRP A 19 -30.01 3.05 -32.00
N MET A 20 -29.43 3.79 -31.05
CA MET A 20 -28.01 3.63 -30.68
C MET A 20 -27.76 2.24 -30.08
N GLN A 21 -28.62 1.80 -29.16
CA GLN A 21 -28.51 0.48 -28.56
C GLN A 21 -28.74 -0.62 -29.60
N TRP A 22 -29.71 -0.39 -30.49
CA TRP A 22 -29.97 -1.28 -31.60
C TRP A 22 -28.77 -1.39 -32.55
N ASN A 23 -28.16 -0.27 -32.95
CA ASN A 23 -26.97 -0.23 -33.80
C ASN A 23 -25.80 -1.02 -33.20
N ALA A 24 -25.53 -0.81 -31.93
CA ALA A 24 -24.46 -1.50 -31.21
C ALA A 24 -24.70 -3.01 -31.24
N ILE A 25 -25.85 -3.48 -30.75
CA ILE A 25 -26.19 -4.90 -30.69
C ILE A 25 -26.20 -5.52 -32.09
N LYS A 26 -26.78 -4.82 -33.08
CA LYS A 26 -26.78 -5.28 -34.47
C LYS A 26 -25.37 -5.46 -35.01
N SER A 27 -24.45 -4.53 -34.73
CA SER A 27 -23.05 -4.66 -35.16
C SER A 27 -22.37 -5.92 -34.60
N TRP A 28 -22.70 -6.31 -33.36
CA TRP A 28 -22.14 -7.52 -32.73
C TRP A 28 -22.60 -8.80 -33.45
N THR A 29 -23.81 -8.80 -34.00
CA THR A 29 -24.35 -9.95 -34.77
C THR A 29 -23.60 -10.22 -36.08
N LEU A 30 -22.82 -9.24 -36.56
CA LEU A 30 -22.09 -9.28 -37.83
C LEU A 30 -20.61 -9.68 -37.68
N LEU A 31 -20.12 -9.83 -36.45
CA LEU A 31 -18.73 -10.20 -36.16
C LEU A 31 -18.42 -11.64 -36.62
N LYS A 32 -17.15 -11.91 -36.92
CA LYS A 32 -16.66 -13.23 -37.36
C LYS A 32 -15.46 -13.67 -36.51
N PRO A 33 -15.50 -14.85 -35.85
CA PRO A 33 -16.67 -15.73 -35.69
C PRO A 33 -17.81 -15.03 -34.93
N LYS A 34 -19.07 -15.41 -35.23
CA LYS A 34 -20.25 -14.81 -34.60
C LYS A 34 -20.34 -15.21 -33.12
N PRO A 35 -20.36 -14.26 -32.17
CA PRO A 35 -20.47 -14.59 -30.75
C PRO A 35 -21.90 -15.00 -30.35
N ASP A 36 -22.02 -15.74 -29.27
CA ASP A 36 -23.30 -15.91 -28.56
C ASP A 36 -23.62 -14.61 -27.82
N ILE A 37 -24.76 -13.95 -28.09
CA ILE A 37 -25.08 -12.64 -27.52
C ILE A 37 -26.28 -12.77 -26.58
N LEU A 38 -26.13 -12.27 -25.36
CA LEU A 38 -27.13 -12.30 -24.29
C LEU A 38 -27.54 -10.89 -23.88
N LEU A 39 -28.85 -10.63 -23.91
CA LEU A 39 -29.44 -9.39 -23.41
C LEU A 39 -30.10 -9.66 -22.06
N LEU A 40 -29.61 -8.98 -21.02
CA LEU A 40 -30.08 -9.12 -19.64
C LEU A 40 -31.07 -7.99 -19.31
N GLY A 41 -32.23 -8.32 -18.75
CA GLY A 41 -33.16 -7.31 -18.25
C GLY A 41 -34.63 -7.70 -18.32
N ASN A 42 -35.45 -7.01 -17.52
CA ASN A 42 -36.87 -7.31 -17.36
C ASN A 42 -37.81 -6.56 -18.33
N ALA A 43 -37.30 -5.57 -19.06
CA ALA A 43 -38.14 -4.78 -19.95
C ALA A 43 -38.67 -5.63 -21.12
N PRO A 44 -39.99 -5.65 -21.41
CA PRO A 44 -40.56 -6.42 -22.52
C PRO A 44 -39.94 -6.09 -23.88
N SER A 45 -39.54 -4.84 -24.08
CA SER A 45 -38.87 -4.37 -25.29
C SER A 45 -37.51 -5.03 -25.52
N VAL A 46 -36.78 -5.40 -24.47
CA VAL A 46 -35.50 -6.13 -24.58
C VAL A 46 -35.72 -7.55 -25.10
N ALA A 47 -36.77 -8.23 -24.63
CA ALA A 47 -37.15 -9.56 -25.13
C ALA A 47 -37.54 -9.52 -26.62
N SER A 48 -38.28 -8.48 -27.03
CA SER A 48 -38.65 -8.26 -28.42
C SER A 48 -37.43 -8.10 -29.33
N ILE A 49 -36.46 -7.25 -28.94
CA ILE A 49 -35.23 -7.03 -29.71
C ILE A 49 -34.35 -8.29 -29.75
N ALA A 50 -34.27 -9.03 -28.64
CA ALA A 50 -33.56 -10.31 -28.64
C ALA A 50 -34.18 -11.28 -29.65
N SER A 51 -35.51 -11.38 -29.70
CA SER A 51 -36.22 -12.22 -30.68
C SER A 51 -36.01 -11.74 -32.11
N GLU A 52 -36.09 -10.43 -32.37
CA GLU A 52 -35.89 -9.83 -33.70
C GLU A 52 -34.50 -10.16 -34.27
N LEU A 53 -33.46 -10.06 -33.43
CA LEU A 53 -32.07 -10.25 -33.85
C LEU A 53 -31.58 -11.70 -33.70
N GLY A 54 -32.41 -12.61 -33.21
CA GLY A 54 -32.07 -14.02 -32.97
C GLY A 54 -31.01 -14.19 -31.87
N LEU A 55 -31.17 -13.50 -30.74
CA LEU A 55 -30.27 -13.47 -29.59
C LEU A 55 -30.92 -14.12 -28.36
N TYR A 56 -30.12 -14.40 -27.34
CA TYR A 56 -30.62 -14.94 -26.09
C TYR A 56 -31.12 -13.82 -25.16
N HIS A 57 -32.33 -13.96 -24.62
CA HIS A 57 -32.86 -13.06 -23.59
C HIS A 57 -32.78 -13.70 -22.22
N VAL A 58 -32.31 -12.95 -21.23
CA VAL A 58 -32.19 -13.39 -19.83
C VAL A 58 -33.05 -12.49 -18.94
N PRO A 59 -34.23 -12.97 -18.49
CA PRO A 59 -35.11 -12.23 -17.59
C PRO A 59 -34.64 -12.32 -16.12
N ASN A 60 -35.28 -11.55 -15.25
CA ASN A 60 -35.06 -11.44 -13.79
C ASN A 60 -33.74 -10.77 -13.36
N VAL A 61 -33.30 -9.76 -14.12
CA VAL A 61 -32.16 -8.89 -13.78
C VAL A 61 -32.68 -7.44 -13.71
N ASP A 62 -32.72 -6.86 -12.51
CA ASP A 62 -33.29 -5.53 -12.27
C ASP A 62 -32.28 -4.40 -12.58
N GLN A 63 -32.76 -3.29 -13.13
CA GLN A 63 -31.96 -2.10 -13.49
C GLN A 63 -31.85 -1.08 -12.34
N LYS A 64 -32.80 -1.06 -11.39
CA LYS A 64 -32.92 0.03 -10.38
C LYS A 64 -31.98 -0.11 -9.18
N HIS A 65 -31.52 -1.31 -8.93
CA HIS A 65 -30.36 -1.59 -8.10
C HIS A 65 -29.40 -2.33 -9.02
N TYR A 66 -28.11 -2.01 -9.02
CA TYR A 66 -27.10 -2.86 -9.65
C TYR A 66 -27.20 -4.24 -8.98
N SER A 67 -28.12 -5.08 -9.48
CA SER A 67 -28.43 -6.40 -8.95
C SER A 67 -27.12 -7.15 -8.89
N SER A 68 -26.79 -7.69 -7.72
CA SER A 68 -25.42 -8.07 -7.37
C SER A 68 -24.75 -8.75 -8.55
N ILE A 69 -23.58 -8.27 -8.97
CA ILE A 69 -22.80 -8.91 -10.05
C ILE A 69 -22.59 -10.40 -9.75
N THR A 70 -22.66 -10.78 -8.47
CA THR A 70 -22.70 -12.15 -7.96
C THR A 70 -23.84 -12.97 -8.56
N ASP A 71 -25.04 -12.43 -8.77
CA ASP A 71 -26.17 -13.15 -9.35
C ASP A 71 -26.05 -13.31 -10.87
N ILE A 72 -25.59 -12.26 -11.56
CA ILE A 72 -25.24 -12.33 -12.99
C ILE A 72 -24.11 -13.35 -13.19
N ALA A 73 -23.06 -13.30 -12.38
CA ALA A 73 -21.95 -14.25 -12.43
C ALA A 73 -22.42 -15.69 -12.13
N LYS A 74 -23.31 -15.89 -11.15
CA LYS A 74 -23.83 -17.23 -10.77
C LYS A 74 -24.59 -17.84 -11.94
N TRP A 75 -25.30 -17.00 -12.68
CA TRP A 75 -26.04 -17.40 -13.85
C TRP A 75 -25.10 -17.69 -15.03
N LEU A 76 -24.18 -16.78 -15.34
CA LEU A 76 -23.18 -16.95 -16.41
C LEU A 76 -22.33 -18.22 -16.19
N ASP A 77 -21.97 -18.55 -14.95
CA ASP A 77 -21.20 -19.76 -14.63
C ASP A 77 -21.98 -21.06 -14.87
N ARG A 78 -23.30 -21.06 -14.62
CA ARG A 78 -24.17 -22.25 -14.76
C ARG A 78 -24.59 -22.55 -16.20
N PHE A 79 -24.79 -21.52 -17.02
CA PHE A 79 -25.47 -21.66 -18.32
C PHE A 79 -24.57 -21.52 -19.54
N ILE A 80 -23.36 -20.96 -19.39
CA ILE A 80 -22.45 -20.72 -20.53
C ILE A 80 -21.32 -21.75 -20.53
N ASN A 81 -21.20 -22.55 -21.57
CA ASN A 81 -20.10 -23.52 -21.74
C ASN A 81 -18.84 -22.91 -22.37
N ASN A 82 -18.93 -21.68 -22.88
CA ASN A 82 -17.85 -20.99 -23.57
C ASN A 82 -16.75 -20.50 -22.61
N THR A 83 -15.50 -20.49 -23.08
CA THR A 83 -14.32 -20.13 -22.27
C THR A 83 -14.13 -18.63 -22.10
N ILE A 84 -14.59 -17.80 -23.04
CA ILE A 84 -14.34 -16.35 -23.08
C ILE A 84 -15.66 -15.58 -23.00
N LEU A 85 -15.70 -14.61 -22.09
CA LEU A 85 -16.83 -13.74 -21.81
C LEU A 85 -16.46 -12.29 -22.16
N VAL A 86 -17.42 -11.58 -22.75
CA VAL A 86 -17.27 -10.18 -23.15
C VAL A 86 -18.43 -9.39 -22.58
N TYR A 87 -18.13 -8.44 -21.70
CA TYR A 87 -19.06 -7.37 -21.38
C TYR A 87 -18.87 -6.23 -22.36
N VAL A 88 -19.95 -5.67 -22.89
CA VAL A 88 -19.92 -4.50 -23.76
C VAL A 88 -21.08 -3.56 -23.39
N ASN A 89 -20.79 -2.27 -23.24
CA ASN A 89 -21.81 -1.25 -23.05
C ASN A 89 -22.77 -1.21 -24.26
N PRO A 90 -24.09 -1.12 -24.05
CA PRO A 90 -25.07 -1.26 -25.11
C PRO A 90 -25.02 -0.12 -26.15
N ASN A 91 -24.23 0.95 -25.97
CA ASN A 91 -24.08 2.01 -26.97
C ASN A 91 -22.81 1.89 -27.83
N VAL A 92 -22.02 0.83 -27.66
CA VAL A 92 -20.73 0.64 -28.33
C VAL A 92 -20.88 -0.23 -29.58
N VAL A 93 -20.56 0.36 -30.74
CA VAL A 93 -20.46 -0.35 -32.02
C VAL A 93 -19.08 -0.99 -32.15
N LEU A 94 -19.04 -2.26 -32.53
CA LEU A 94 -17.79 -3.03 -32.69
C LEU A 94 -17.51 -3.35 -34.15
N THR A 95 -16.24 -3.38 -34.53
CA THR A 95 -15.76 -3.73 -35.87
C THR A 95 -15.10 -5.11 -35.89
N GLU A 96 -14.77 -5.61 -37.08
CA GLU A 96 -14.28 -6.99 -37.28
C GLU A 96 -12.93 -7.29 -36.60
N ASP A 97 -12.12 -6.26 -36.35
CA ASP A 97 -10.87 -6.30 -35.58
C ASP A 97 -11.06 -6.83 -34.15
N PHE A 98 -12.27 -6.70 -33.58
CA PHE A 98 -12.56 -7.07 -32.20
C PHE A 98 -12.44 -8.57 -31.95
N THR A 99 -13.13 -9.42 -32.72
CA THR A 99 -13.13 -10.89 -32.50
C THR A 99 -11.81 -11.53 -32.90
N GLN A 100 -11.14 -11.01 -33.93
CA GLN A 100 -9.82 -11.48 -34.33
C GLN A 100 -8.79 -11.27 -33.21
N THR A 101 -8.74 -10.07 -32.63
CA THR A 101 -7.80 -9.74 -31.55
C THR A 101 -8.01 -10.64 -30.33
N ILE A 102 -9.26 -10.90 -29.95
CA ILE A 102 -9.56 -11.77 -28.81
C ILE A 102 -9.05 -13.20 -29.05
N GLN A 103 -9.20 -13.70 -30.28
CA GLN A 103 -8.74 -15.05 -30.62
C GLN A 103 -7.22 -15.15 -30.59
N GLU A 104 -6.50 -14.15 -31.10
CA GLU A 104 -5.04 -14.09 -31.05
C GLU A 104 -4.54 -14.04 -29.61
N VAL A 105 -5.18 -13.25 -28.75
CA VAL A 105 -4.84 -13.16 -27.33
C VAL A 105 -5.09 -14.48 -26.61
N TYR A 106 -6.24 -15.10 -26.83
CA TYR A 106 -6.59 -16.38 -26.21
C TYR A 106 -5.65 -17.53 -26.62
N ASN A 107 -5.19 -17.55 -27.88
CA ASN A 107 -4.25 -18.56 -28.34
C ASN A 107 -2.86 -18.46 -27.66
N ASN A 108 -2.53 -17.30 -27.09
CA ASN A 108 -1.23 -17.03 -26.46
C ASN A 108 -1.30 -17.00 -24.92
N GLN A 109 -2.48 -16.82 -24.34
CA GLN A 109 -2.69 -16.65 -22.90
C GLN A 109 -3.94 -17.39 -22.46
N ASP A 110 -3.76 -18.39 -21.59
CA ASP A 110 -4.88 -19.18 -21.05
C ASP A 110 -5.79 -18.36 -20.12
N HIS A 111 -5.27 -17.27 -19.53
CA HIS A 111 -5.91 -16.41 -18.55
C HIS A 111 -5.54 -14.95 -18.81
N PHE A 112 -6.51 -14.07 -19.03
CA PHE A 112 -6.27 -12.65 -19.26
C PHE A 112 -7.48 -11.79 -18.93
N LEU A 113 -7.24 -10.48 -18.84
CA LEU A 113 -8.25 -9.43 -18.94
C LEU A 113 -7.84 -8.48 -20.06
N LEU A 114 -8.70 -8.27 -21.05
CA LEU A 114 -8.45 -7.36 -22.17
C LEU A 114 -9.46 -6.20 -22.16
N THR A 115 -8.95 -4.99 -22.34
CA THR A 115 -9.68 -3.71 -22.38
C THR A 115 -8.88 -2.69 -23.20
N GLY A 116 -9.41 -1.51 -23.47
CA GLY A 116 -8.66 -0.46 -24.18
C GLY A 116 -9.45 0.82 -24.41
N GLN A 117 -8.88 1.71 -25.21
CA GLN A 117 -9.46 2.98 -25.63
C GLN A 117 -10.64 2.76 -26.59
N TYR A 118 -11.45 3.81 -26.73
CA TYR A 118 -12.58 3.87 -27.64
C TYR A 118 -12.61 5.23 -28.35
N ARG A 119 -13.32 5.26 -29.49
CA ARG A 119 -13.59 6.48 -30.24
C ARG A 119 -15.03 6.90 -30.03
N THR A 120 -15.26 8.20 -29.86
CA THR A 120 -16.62 8.73 -29.76
C THR A 120 -17.12 9.11 -31.14
N VAL A 121 -18.36 8.75 -31.46
CA VAL A 121 -19.00 9.12 -32.73
C VAL A 121 -20.40 9.66 -32.52
N GLN A 122 -20.75 10.71 -33.25
CA GLN A 122 -22.10 11.24 -33.31
C GLN A 122 -22.84 10.65 -34.50
N THR A 123 -23.84 9.82 -34.23
CA THR A 123 -24.72 9.18 -35.21
C THR A 123 -26.07 9.91 -35.26
N ALA A 124 -26.72 9.91 -36.43
CA ALA A 124 -27.98 10.64 -36.66
C ALA A 124 -29.20 9.71 -36.85
N GLY A 125 -29.06 8.41 -36.53
CA GLY A 125 -30.07 7.40 -36.74
C GLY A 125 -29.48 5.99 -36.89
N VAL A 126 -30.31 5.06 -37.36
CA VAL A 126 -29.92 3.67 -37.61
C VAL A 126 -28.82 3.61 -38.67
N ILE A 127 -27.78 2.81 -38.41
CA ILE A 127 -26.69 2.55 -39.37
C ILE A 127 -27.19 1.54 -40.40
N ASP A 128 -26.95 1.82 -41.69
CA ASP A 128 -27.26 0.86 -42.76
C ASP A 128 -26.20 -0.25 -42.80
N PHE A 129 -26.48 -1.35 -42.10
CA PHE A 129 -25.61 -2.52 -42.06
C PHE A 129 -25.64 -3.37 -43.35
N ASN A 130 -26.51 -3.08 -44.32
CA ASN A 130 -26.47 -3.73 -45.63
C ASN A 130 -25.37 -3.14 -46.53
N ASN A 131 -24.84 -1.97 -46.17
CA ASN A 131 -23.73 -1.34 -46.86
C ASN A 131 -22.39 -1.92 -46.38
N ASN A 132 -21.67 -2.65 -47.24
CA ASN A 132 -20.36 -3.24 -46.92
C ASN A 132 -19.27 -2.23 -46.48
N GLN A 133 -19.51 -0.92 -46.62
CA GLN A 133 -18.59 0.15 -46.20
C GLN A 133 -18.95 0.80 -44.86
N TRP A 134 -19.96 0.30 -44.12
CA TRP A 134 -20.42 0.92 -42.88
C TRP A 134 -19.29 1.10 -41.82
N GLN A 135 -18.36 0.14 -41.71
CA GLN A 135 -17.21 0.22 -40.79
C GLN A 135 -16.25 1.34 -41.19
N HIS A 136 -15.97 1.47 -42.49
CA HIS A 136 -15.11 2.53 -43.03
C HIS A 136 -15.76 3.91 -42.82
N GLN A 137 -17.07 4.02 -43.06
CA GLN A 137 -17.83 5.25 -42.83
C GLN A 137 -17.80 5.69 -41.36
N LEU A 138 -17.88 4.75 -40.40
CA LEU A 138 -17.73 5.06 -38.98
C LEU A 138 -16.33 5.60 -38.63
N ARG A 139 -15.27 4.97 -39.16
CA ARG A 139 -13.88 5.45 -38.97
C ARG A 139 -13.70 6.86 -39.50
N VAL A 140 -14.13 7.11 -40.74
CA VAL A 140 -14.09 8.44 -41.37
C VAL A 140 -14.93 9.47 -40.61
N MET A 141 -16.10 9.07 -40.11
CA MET A 141 -16.96 9.94 -39.32
C MET A 141 -16.31 10.33 -37.99
N ALA A 142 -15.67 9.37 -37.29
CA ALA A 142 -14.94 9.65 -36.05
C ALA A 142 -13.69 10.53 -36.29
N ASP A 143 -12.98 10.35 -37.40
CA ASP A 143 -11.83 11.21 -37.78
C ASP A 143 -12.27 12.65 -38.06
N LYS A 144 -13.35 12.83 -38.82
CA LYS A 144 -13.89 14.16 -39.16
C LYS A 144 -14.46 14.91 -37.97
N GLN A 145 -14.98 14.20 -36.96
CA GLN A 145 -15.65 14.81 -35.81
C GLN A 145 -14.68 15.28 -34.71
N ALA A 146 -13.39 14.93 -34.78
CA ALA A 146 -12.33 15.33 -33.83
C ALA A 146 -12.72 15.18 -32.34
N MET A 147 -13.58 14.20 -32.02
CA MET A 147 -14.08 14.00 -30.67
C MET A 147 -13.00 13.37 -29.78
N PRO A 148 -12.97 13.71 -28.47
CA PRO A 148 -11.95 13.20 -27.57
C PRO A 148 -11.96 11.67 -27.48
N GLN A 149 -10.76 11.10 -27.51
CA GLN A 149 -10.51 9.69 -27.20
C GLN A 149 -10.53 9.52 -25.68
N GLY A 150 -11.26 8.53 -25.18
CA GLY A 150 -11.38 8.24 -23.75
C GLY A 150 -10.62 6.98 -23.33
N GLN A 151 -10.22 6.92 -22.06
CA GLN A 151 -9.75 5.71 -21.39
C GLN A 151 -10.73 5.36 -20.28
N LEU A 152 -11.54 4.32 -20.47
CA LEU A 152 -12.51 3.88 -19.45
C LEU A 152 -12.71 2.36 -19.52
N GLN A 153 -12.43 1.67 -18.41
CA GLN A 153 -12.50 0.20 -18.24
C GLN A 153 -13.95 -0.34 -18.16
N ASN A 154 -14.95 0.53 -18.28
CA ASN A 154 -16.37 0.24 -18.08
C ASN A 154 -17.18 0.23 -19.37
N LEU A 155 -16.53 0.28 -20.54
CA LEU A 155 -17.22 0.18 -21.85
C LEU A 155 -17.13 -1.20 -22.49
N TYR A 156 -16.01 -1.90 -22.34
CA TYR A 156 -15.93 -3.31 -22.68
C TYR A 156 -14.86 -4.00 -21.85
N LEU A 157 -15.09 -5.27 -21.52
CA LEU A 157 -14.14 -6.13 -20.82
C LEU A 157 -14.19 -7.52 -21.44
N VAL A 158 -13.04 -8.07 -21.81
CA VAL A 158 -12.90 -9.43 -22.30
C VAL A 158 -12.13 -10.25 -21.27
N PHE A 159 -12.69 -11.35 -20.80
CA PHE A 159 -12.10 -12.16 -19.75
C PHE A 159 -12.52 -13.62 -19.87
N THR A 160 -11.76 -14.52 -19.23
CA THR A 160 -12.10 -15.94 -19.23
C THR A 160 -13.13 -16.29 -18.15
N LYS A 161 -13.90 -17.35 -18.37
CA LYS A 161 -14.87 -17.89 -17.39
C LYS A 161 -14.21 -18.20 -16.02
N GLN A 162 -12.92 -18.53 -16.01
CA GLN A 162 -12.17 -18.74 -14.77
C GLN A 162 -11.97 -17.45 -13.96
N LEU A 163 -11.79 -16.31 -14.63
CA LEU A 163 -11.72 -15.01 -13.97
C LEU A 163 -13.11 -14.57 -13.46
N LEU A 164 -14.20 -14.91 -14.17
CA LEU A 164 -15.57 -14.69 -13.68
C LEU A 164 -15.83 -15.36 -12.33
N LYS A 165 -15.33 -16.58 -12.11
CA LYS A 165 -15.46 -17.28 -10.82
C LYS A 165 -14.83 -16.54 -9.63
N GLN A 166 -13.98 -15.54 -9.88
CA GLN A 166 -13.42 -14.69 -8.83
C GLN A 166 -14.34 -13.52 -8.46
N LEU A 167 -15.32 -13.17 -9.31
CA LEU A 167 -16.35 -12.16 -8.98
C LEU A 167 -17.27 -12.62 -7.83
N PHE A 168 -17.29 -13.92 -7.52
CA PHE A 168 -18.04 -14.48 -6.38
C PHE A 168 -17.44 -14.16 -5.00
N VAL A 169 -16.23 -13.60 -4.95
CA VAL A 169 -15.50 -13.24 -3.73
C VAL A 169 -15.48 -11.71 -3.54
N LEU A 170 -16.20 -10.97 -4.38
CA LEU A 170 -16.29 -9.52 -4.27
C LEU A 170 -17.15 -9.11 -3.08
N ASP A 171 -16.66 -8.14 -2.32
CA ASP A 171 -17.36 -7.55 -1.20
C ASP A 171 -18.46 -6.61 -1.73
N PRO A 172 -19.75 -6.90 -1.47
CA PRO A 172 -20.86 -6.06 -1.93
C PRO A 172 -20.84 -4.64 -1.34
N ASN A 173 -19.97 -4.35 -0.36
CA ASN A 173 -19.83 -3.03 0.27
C ASN A 173 -18.75 -2.13 -0.36
N VAL A 174 -18.19 -2.50 -1.51
CA VAL A 174 -17.19 -1.69 -2.22
C VAL A 174 -17.88 -0.70 -3.17
N GLU A 175 -17.61 0.61 -3.01
CA GLU A 175 -18.20 1.72 -3.80
C GLU A 175 -17.82 1.76 -5.30
N TYR A 176 -17.00 0.82 -5.80
CA TYR A 176 -16.63 0.77 -7.21
C TYR A 176 -17.63 -0.03 -8.04
N SER A 177 -17.82 0.34 -9.32
CA SER A 177 -18.61 -0.47 -10.25
C SER A 177 -18.00 -1.87 -10.42
N TRP A 178 -18.81 -2.88 -10.69
CA TRP A 178 -18.34 -4.27 -10.76
C TRP A 178 -17.29 -4.49 -11.86
N GLU A 179 -17.32 -3.70 -12.94
CA GLU A 179 -16.31 -3.69 -14.00
C GLU A 179 -14.93 -3.34 -13.44
N LYS A 180 -14.87 -2.32 -12.57
CA LYS A 180 -13.64 -1.93 -11.86
C LYS A 180 -13.22 -3.01 -10.86
N GLN A 181 -14.17 -3.62 -10.17
CA GLN A 181 -13.87 -4.71 -9.24
C GLN A 181 -13.26 -5.93 -9.97
N LEU A 182 -13.75 -6.27 -11.16
CA LEU A 182 -13.20 -7.31 -12.03
C LEU A 182 -11.76 -6.96 -12.48
N PHE A 183 -11.54 -5.70 -12.87
CA PHE A 183 -10.23 -5.20 -13.25
C PHE A 183 -9.20 -5.34 -12.12
N TYR A 184 -9.55 -4.92 -10.90
CA TYR A 184 -8.68 -5.07 -9.74
C TYR A 184 -8.51 -6.54 -9.32
N ALA A 185 -9.52 -7.39 -9.52
CA ALA A 185 -9.40 -8.83 -9.28
C ALA A 185 -8.36 -9.48 -10.22
N ALA A 186 -8.31 -9.08 -11.50
CA ALA A 186 -7.28 -9.53 -12.43
C ALA A 186 -5.88 -9.09 -12.01
N LEU A 187 -5.71 -7.82 -11.61
CA LEU A 187 -4.44 -7.28 -11.09
C LEU A 187 -3.93 -8.08 -9.87
N ARG A 188 -4.79 -8.35 -8.88
CA ARG A 188 -4.43 -9.06 -7.64
C ARG A 188 -3.97 -10.50 -7.87
N LYS A 189 -4.39 -11.12 -8.97
CA LYS A 189 -4.03 -12.50 -9.33
C LYS A 189 -2.92 -12.58 -10.35
N TYR A 190 -2.31 -11.44 -10.71
CA TYR A 190 -1.28 -11.35 -11.74
C TYR A 190 -1.75 -11.88 -13.10
N TYR A 191 -3.05 -11.74 -13.41
CA TYR A 191 -3.54 -12.04 -14.75
C TYR A 191 -2.99 -10.96 -15.70
N PRO A 192 -2.44 -11.33 -16.86
CA PRO A 192 -2.07 -10.38 -17.91
C PRO A 192 -3.25 -9.44 -18.22
N ILE A 193 -3.02 -8.14 -18.04
CA ILE A 193 -3.95 -7.09 -18.48
C ILE A 193 -3.45 -6.57 -19.81
N ILE A 194 -4.26 -6.76 -20.83
CA ILE A 194 -3.90 -6.50 -22.21
C ILE A 194 -4.64 -5.26 -22.68
N ASP A 195 -3.87 -4.23 -23.05
CA ASP A 195 -4.39 -3.02 -23.67
C ASP A 195 -4.56 -3.25 -25.18
N GLY A 196 -5.80 -3.38 -25.63
CA GLY A 196 -6.18 -3.58 -27.02
C GLY A 196 -6.19 -2.30 -27.87
N SER A 197 -5.88 -1.12 -27.30
CA SER A 197 -6.10 0.19 -27.95
C SER A 197 -5.44 0.38 -29.31
N GLN A 198 -4.33 -0.32 -29.58
CA GLN A 198 -3.59 -0.20 -30.84
C GLN A 198 -4.21 -1.01 -31.99
N ILE A 199 -5.11 -1.96 -31.67
CA ILE A 199 -5.62 -2.95 -32.62
C ILE A 199 -7.14 -2.89 -32.70
N ILE A 200 -7.82 -2.73 -31.56
CA ILE A 200 -9.28 -2.71 -31.46
C ILE A 200 -9.78 -1.27 -31.54
N THR A 201 -10.79 -1.03 -32.40
CA THR A 201 -11.43 0.29 -32.52
C THR A 201 -12.92 0.24 -32.16
N PRO A 202 -13.31 0.30 -30.86
CA PRO A 202 -14.71 0.41 -30.48
C PRO A 202 -15.24 1.84 -30.65
N PHE A 203 -16.48 1.99 -31.09
CA PHE A 203 -17.12 3.29 -31.30
C PHE A 203 -18.27 3.51 -30.31
N LEU A 204 -18.08 4.41 -29.36
CA LEU A 204 -19.14 4.87 -28.47
C LEU A 204 -20.04 5.87 -29.21
N GLN A 205 -21.30 5.48 -29.42
CA GLN A 205 -22.29 6.37 -30.02
C GLN A 205 -22.76 7.43 -29.02
N THR A 206 -22.91 8.65 -29.51
CA THR A 206 -23.52 9.77 -28.81
C THR A 206 -24.53 10.44 -29.73
N SER A 207 -25.66 10.90 -29.19
CA SER A 207 -26.56 11.73 -29.97
C SER A 207 -26.06 13.18 -30.00
N LYS A 208 -26.34 13.93 -31.08
CA LYS A 208 -26.37 15.39 -30.99
C LYS A 208 -27.44 15.72 -29.95
N LYS A 209 -27.05 15.94 -28.70
CA LYS A 209 -27.96 16.57 -27.75
C LYS A 209 -28.36 17.90 -28.39
N ARG A 210 -29.66 18.06 -28.66
CA ARG A 210 -30.29 19.37 -28.49
C ARG A 210 -29.74 19.87 -27.16
N VAL A 211 -29.06 21.00 -27.18
CA VAL A 211 -28.80 21.77 -25.97
C VAL A 211 -30.19 22.10 -25.42
N GLN A 212 -30.75 21.20 -24.61
CA GLN A 212 -31.48 21.67 -23.45
C GLN A 212 -30.41 22.36 -22.64
N THR A 213 -30.40 23.69 -22.74
CA THR A 213 -29.69 24.56 -21.83
C THR A 213 -30.13 24.14 -20.43
N ASN A 214 -29.33 23.30 -19.78
CA ASN A 214 -29.44 23.20 -18.34
C ASN A 214 -29.04 24.59 -17.84
N PRO A 215 -29.94 25.34 -17.19
CA PRO A 215 -29.67 26.72 -16.78
C PRO A 215 -28.41 26.84 -15.91
N TYR A 216 -27.98 25.76 -15.25
CA TYR A 216 -26.82 25.77 -14.36
C TYR A 216 -25.46 25.55 -15.07
N ALA A 217 -25.44 25.10 -16.33
CA ALA A 217 -24.17 24.86 -17.03
C ALA A 217 -23.39 26.15 -17.32
N THR A 218 -24.09 27.21 -17.74
CA THR A 218 -23.50 28.55 -17.92
C THR A 218 -23.09 29.14 -16.58
N ILE A 219 -23.87 28.90 -15.52
CA ILE A 219 -23.59 29.40 -14.17
C ILE A 219 -22.32 28.76 -13.61
N VAL A 220 -22.11 27.45 -13.78
CA VAL A 220 -20.88 26.76 -13.33
C VAL A 220 -19.64 27.30 -14.04
N HIS A 221 -19.72 27.56 -15.34
CA HIS A 221 -18.62 28.18 -16.08
C HIS A 221 -18.27 29.58 -15.52
N ASP A 222 -19.30 30.38 -15.22
CA ASP A 222 -19.13 31.71 -14.65
C ASP A 222 -18.56 31.67 -13.22
N ILE A 223 -18.97 30.70 -12.38
CA ILE A 223 -18.40 30.49 -11.04
C ILE A 223 -16.88 30.33 -11.15
N ILE A 224 -16.39 29.47 -12.05
CA ILE A 224 -14.95 29.22 -12.21
C ILE A 224 -14.23 30.48 -12.68
N HIS A 225 -14.70 31.07 -13.78
CA HIS A 225 -14.05 32.23 -14.39
C HIS A 225 -13.99 33.41 -13.42
N LEU A 226 -15.10 33.77 -12.79
CA LEU A 226 -15.17 34.91 -11.86
C LEU A 226 -14.39 34.64 -10.57
N THR A 227 -14.34 33.40 -10.09
CA THR A 227 -13.50 33.03 -8.94
C THR A 227 -12.01 33.17 -9.28
N GLN A 228 -11.59 32.75 -10.48
CA GLN A 228 -10.21 32.91 -10.94
C GLN A 228 -9.84 34.39 -11.10
N GLU A 229 -10.71 35.20 -11.72
CA GLU A 229 -10.54 36.65 -11.84
C GLU A 229 -10.47 37.33 -10.46
N LYS A 230 -11.32 36.92 -9.51
CA LYS A 230 -11.30 37.43 -8.14
C LYS A 230 -9.98 37.15 -7.43
N ARG A 231 -9.41 35.96 -7.62
CA ARG A 231 -8.11 35.58 -7.07
C ARG A 231 -6.96 36.38 -7.70
N GLN A 232 -7.05 36.72 -8.98
CA GLN A 232 -6.05 37.55 -9.67
C GLN A 232 -6.11 39.01 -9.21
N THR A 233 -7.32 39.57 -9.06
CA THR A 233 -7.52 40.97 -8.66
C THR A 233 -7.32 41.22 -7.15
N LYS A 234 -7.58 40.22 -6.31
CA LYS A 234 -7.33 40.24 -4.86
C LYS A 234 -6.49 39.03 -4.45
N PRO A 235 -5.16 39.09 -4.59
CA PRO A 235 -4.29 38.04 -4.09
C PRO A 235 -4.38 37.94 -2.55
N GLY A 236 -4.37 36.72 -2.01
CA GLY A 236 -4.39 36.46 -0.57
C GLY A 236 -5.77 36.16 0.05
N LEU A 237 -6.83 36.02 -0.76
CA LEU A 237 -8.14 35.56 -0.29
C LEU A 237 -8.07 34.15 0.31
N SER A 238 -8.73 33.94 1.44
CA SER A 238 -8.90 32.62 2.04
C SER A 238 -9.91 31.78 1.25
N ASN A 239 -9.89 30.46 1.42
CA ASN A 239 -10.91 29.61 0.80
C ASN A 239 -12.31 29.86 1.38
N GLU A 240 -12.41 30.35 2.61
CA GLU A 240 -13.67 30.83 3.20
C GLU A 240 -14.20 32.04 2.43
N ASP A 241 -13.35 33.04 2.15
CA ASP A 241 -13.74 34.22 1.36
C ASP A 241 -14.24 33.84 -0.03
N ILE A 242 -13.61 32.83 -0.64
CA ILE A 242 -13.97 32.35 -1.97
C ILE A 242 -15.31 31.62 -1.96
N VAL A 243 -15.51 30.71 -1.01
CA VAL A 243 -16.77 29.96 -0.86
C VAL A 243 -17.94 30.92 -0.56
N ASN A 244 -17.70 31.94 0.27
CA ASN A 244 -18.68 32.99 0.55
C ASN A 244 -18.94 33.85 -0.69
N TYR A 245 -17.90 34.25 -1.42
CA TYR A 245 -18.03 35.00 -2.68
C TYR A 245 -18.86 34.24 -3.73
N ILE A 246 -18.68 32.91 -3.85
CA ILE A 246 -19.48 32.09 -4.77
C ILE A 246 -20.95 32.08 -4.34
N SER A 247 -21.22 31.92 -3.03
CA SER A 247 -22.58 31.98 -2.49
C SER A 247 -23.24 33.34 -2.77
N GLU A 248 -22.51 34.44 -2.55
CA GLU A 248 -22.96 35.81 -2.83
C GLU A 248 -23.20 36.02 -4.33
N LEU A 249 -22.29 35.56 -5.18
CA LEU A 249 -22.41 35.64 -6.64
C LEU A 249 -23.69 34.96 -7.13
N LEU A 250 -23.97 33.75 -6.64
CA LEU A 250 -25.16 32.99 -7.02
C LEU A 250 -26.46 33.64 -6.54
N THR A 251 -26.42 34.24 -5.36
CA THR A 251 -27.57 34.93 -4.77
C THR A 251 -27.83 36.28 -5.47
N GLN A 252 -26.80 37.11 -5.66
CA GLN A 252 -26.97 38.49 -6.14
C GLN A 252 -27.07 38.58 -7.66
N LYS A 253 -26.22 37.84 -8.39
CA LYS A 253 -26.16 37.92 -9.86
C LYS A 253 -27.18 37.00 -10.53
N TYR A 254 -27.40 35.81 -9.98
CA TYR A 254 -28.26 34.79 -10.58
C TYR A 254 -29.58 34.58 -9.82
N GLN A 255 -29.79 35.27 -8.69
CA GLN A 255 -31.03 35.22 -7.90
C GLN A 255 -31.43 33.79 -7.47
N LEU A 256 -30.46 32.89 -7.31
CA LEU A 256 -30.71 31.50 -6.95
C LEU A 256 -30.96 31.35 -5.43
N SER A 257 -32.04 30.65 -5.08
CA SER A 257 -32.28 30.15 -3.73
C SER A 257 -31.22 29.12 -3.31
N LEU A 258 -31.10 28.83 -2.01
CA LEU A 258 -30.16 27.82 -1.51
C LEU A 258 -30.41 26.43 -2.11
N ALA A 259 -31.66 26.07 -2.41
CA ALA A 259 -32.00 24.81 -3.08
C ALA A 259 -31.50 24.78 -4.52
N GLU A 260 -31.67 25.87 -5.26
CA GLU A 260 -31.19 25.99 -6.64
C GLU A 260 -29.65 26.06 -6.71
N GLN A 261 -29.01 26.65 -5.70
CA GLN A 261 -27.55 26.60 -5.56
C GLN A 261 -27.06 25.15 -5.36
N TYR A 262 -27.78 24.35 -4.57
CA TYR A 262 -27.46 22.93 -4.36
C TYR A 262 -27.47 22.14 -5.67
N GLU A 263 -28.43 22.41 -6.56
CA GLU A 263 -28.55 21.75 -7.87
C GLU A 263 -27.34 22.01 -8.79
N THR A 264 -26.51 23.01 -8.49
CA THR A 264 -25.26 23.26 -9.24
C THR A 264 -24.13 22.29 -8.89
N ILE A 265 -24.18 21.65 -7.71
CA ILE A 265 -23.09 20.83 -7.16
C ILE A 265 -22.67 19.69 -8.09
N PRO A 266 -23.58 18.84 -8.61
CA PRO A 266 -23.18 17.71 -9.46
C PRO A 266 -22.43 18.17 -10.71
N PHE A 267 -22.79 19.34 -11.26
CA PHE A 267 -22.13 19.91 -12.43
C PHE A 267 -20.77 20.53 -12.09
N LEU A 268 -20.68 21.22 -10.95
CA LEU A 268 -19.43 21.80 -10.47
C LEU A 268 -18.40 20.70 -10.16
N ILE A 269 -18.79 19.66 -9.42
CA ILE A 269 -17.91 18.54 -9.08
C ILE A 269 -17.53 17.73 -10.33
N LYS A 270 -18.48 17.40 -11.21
CA LYS A 270 -18.21 16.61 -12.41
C LYS A 270 -17.18 17.26 -13.34
N ASN A 271 -17.24 18.58 -13.50
CA ASN A 271 -16.39 19.29 -14.46
C ASN A 271 -15.13 19.89 -13.82
N HIS A 272 -15.12 20.14 -12.50
CA HIS A 272 -14.07 20.88 -11.82
C HIS A 272 -13.65 20.28 -10.46
N ALA A 273 -13.73 18.96 -10.28
CA ALA A 273 -13.26 18.28 -9.07
C ALA A 273 -11.78 18.56 -8.71
N GLN A 274 -10.95 19.04 -9.65
CA GLN A 274 -9.57 19.43 -9.36
C GLN A 274 -9.49 20.75 -8.56
N GLU A 275 -10.55 21.56 -8.59
CA GLU A 275 -10.60 22.86 -7.91
C GLU A 275 -11.05 22.68 -6.46
N LYS A 276 -10.16 22.95 -5.50
CA LYS A 276 -10.43 22.74 -4.07
C LYS A 276 -11.71 23.42 -3.57
N PHE A 277 -11.97 24.64 -4.03
CA PHE A 277 -13.14 25.40 -3.58
C PHE A 277 -14.45 24.74 -4.03
N ALA A 278 -14.45 23.91 -5.07
CA ALA A 278 -15.64 23.19 -5.53
C ALA A 278 -16.15 22.22 -4.46
N PHE A 279 -15.25 21.43 -3.85
CA PHE A 279 -15.59 20.52 -2.76
C PHE A 279 -15.98 21.26 -1.47
N LEU A 280 -15.29 22.36 -1.14
CA LEU A 280 -15.64 23.17 0.04
C LEU A 280 -17.01 23.84 -0.11
N PHE A 281 -17.30 24.36 -1.30
CA PHE A 281 -18.59 24.96 -1.62
C PHE A 281 -19.71 23.91 -1.58
N ALA A 282 -19.50 22.74 -2.17
CA ALA A 282 -20.43 21.62 -2.11
C ALA A 282 -20.69 21.16 -0.67
N ALA A 283 -19.64 21.01 0.14
CA ALA A 283 -19.75 20.63 1.54
C ALA A 283 -20.54 21.66 2.37
N LYS A 284 -20.28 22.96 2.15
CA LYS A 284 -21.02 24.05 2.83
C LYS A 284 -22.50 24.01 2.48
N LEU A 285 -22.84 23.94 1.19
CA LEU A 285 -24.24 23.92 0.75
C LEU A 285 -24.99 22.68 1.26
N ALA A 286 -24.36 21.50 1.20
CA ALA A 286 -24.94 20.28 1.75
C ALA A 286 -25.19 20.39 3.26
N TYR A 287 -24.25 20.99 3.99
CA TYR A 287 -24.40 21.24 5.42
C TYR A 287 -25.54 22.21 5.73
N GLU A 288 -25.67 23.30 4.96
CA GLU A 288 -26.74 24.30 5.12
C GLU A 288 -28.13 23.74 4.73
N GLN A 289 -28.18 22.73 3.87
CA GLN A 289 -29.39 21.99 3.46
C GLN A 289 -29.73 20.81 4.37
N ASP A 290 -29.07 20.67 5.51
CA ASP A 290 -29.25 19.58 6.46
C ASP A 290 -28.90 18.17 5.91
N LYS A 291 -28.17 18.10 4.80
CA LYS A 291 -27.70 16.85 4.17
C LYS A 291 -26.32 16.47 4.70
N ILE A 292 -26.26 16.08 5.98
CA ILE A 292 -25.00 15.97 6.73
C ILE A 292 -24.07 14.86 6.20
N ASP A 293 -24.61 13.73 5.74
CA ASP A 293 -23.82 12.65 5.15
C ASP A 293 -23.19 13.06 3.81
N GLU A 294 -23.92 13.80 2.98
CA GLU A 294 -23.40 14.37 1.72
C GLU A 294 -22.35 15.46 2.02
N ALA A 295 -22.58 16.31 3.02
CA ALA A 295 -21.59 17.30 3.45
C ALA A 295 -20.28 16.63 3.91
N PHE A 296 -20.39 15.52 4.63
CA PHE A 296 -19.25 14.72 5.07
C PHE A 296 -18.47 14.13 3.89
N SER A 297 -19.15 13.60 2.87
CA SER A 297 -18.51 13.02 1.69
C SER A 297 -17.79 14.08 0.83
N TYR A 298 -18.28 15.33 0.80
CA TYR A 298 -17.62 16.42 0.07
C TYR A 298 -16.45 17.07 0.83
N VAL A 299 -16.56 17.22 2.16
CA VAL A 299 -15.50 17.90 2.93
C VAL A 299 -14.23 17.06 3.07
N GLN A 300 -14.36 15.72 3.04
CA GLN A 300 -13.23 14.80 3.15
C GLN A 300 -12.19 14.99 2.02
N PRO A 301 -12.58 14.97 0.73
CA PRO A 301 -11.69 15.35 -0.38
C PRO A 301 -11.08 16.73 -0.22
N ALA A 302 -11.86 17.73 0.23
CA ALA A 302 -11.34 19.09 0.41
C ALA A 302 -10.21 19.17 1.46
N VAL A 303 -10.33 18.42 2.55
CA VAL A 303 -9.27 18.29 3.57
C VAL A 303 -8.09 17.48 3.03
N ALA A 304 -8.33 16.40 2.28
CA ALA A 304 -7.26 15.60 1.68
C ALA A 304 -6.41 16.39 0.68
N LEU A 305 -7.04 17.24 -0.15
CA LEU A 305 -6.37 18.09 -1.13
C LEU A 305 -5.42 19.11 -0.51
N ASN A 306 -5.78 19.68 0.65
CA ASN A 306 -4.87 20.49 1.44
C ASN A 306 -5.32 20.52 2.89
N GLU A 307 -4.70 19.63 3.66
CA GLU A 307 -4.97 19.37 5.07
C GLU A 307 -4.66 20.55 5.99
N ARG A 308 -4.00 21.60 5.49
CA ARG A 308 -3.57 22.78 6.27
C ARG A 308 -4.62 23.89 6.31
N ASP A 309 -5.69 23.74 5.56
CA ASP A 309 -6.73 24.75 5.47
C ASP A 309 -7.64 24.74 6.69
N LEU A 310 -7.58 25.82 7.45
CA LEU A 310 -8.34 25.99 8.69
C LEU A 310 -9.85 26.10 8.46
N TYR A 311 -10.30 26.55 7.29
CA TYR A 311 -11.72 26.57 6.96
C TYR A 311 -12.24 25.15 6.71
N ALA A 312 -11.51 24.37 5.89
CA ALA A 312 -11.83 22.96 5.64
C ALA A 312 -11.86 22.14 6.95
N GLN A 313 -10.88 22.36 7.84
CA GLN A 313 -10.83 21.72 9.16
C GLN A 313 -12.03 22.11 10.04
N ARG A 314 -12.40 23.40 10.08
CA ARG A 314 -13.55 23.90 10.85
C ARG A 314 -14.87 23.28 10.35
N LEU A 315 -15.08 23.26 9.04
CA LEU A 315 -16.28 22.69 8.42
C LEU A 315 -16.39 21.18 8.71
N LEU A 316 -15.29 20.43 8.57
CA LEU A 316 -15.27 19.00 8.93
C LEU A 316 -15.58 18.79 10.41
N ASN A 317 -15.09 19.65 11.30
CA ASN A 317 -15.36 19.56 12.73
C ASN A 317 -16.85 19.77 13.04
N GLN A 318 -17.49 20.78 12.42
CA GLN A 318 -18.92 21.04 12.56
C GLN A 318 -19.77 19.86 12.07
N ILE A 319 -19.43 19.30 10.91
CA ILE A 319 -20.09 18.11 10.36
C ILE A 319 -19.95 16.92 11.32
N LYS A 320 -18.75 16.67 11.85
CA LYS A 320 -18.52 15.58 12.81
C LYS A 320 -19.33 15.72 14.09
N LEU A 321 -19.45 16.94 14.64
CA LEU A 321 -20.30 17.20 15.81
C LEU A 321 -21.75 16.81 15.55
N ARG A 322 -22.30 17.14 14.36
CA ARG A 322 -23.67 16.77 13.98
C ARG A 322 -23.86 15.27 13.75
N LEU A 323 -22.82 14.57 13.31
CA LEU A 323 -22.81 13.11 13.15
C LEU A 323 -22.53 12.34 14.45
N GLY A 324 -22.28 13.03 15.58
CA GLY A 324 -21.89 12.37 16.83
C GLY A 324 -20.50 11.71 16.77
N LEU A 325 -19.65 12.12 15.83
CA LEU A 325 -18.28 11.61 15.69
C LEU A 325 -17.32 12.37 16.64
N PRO A 326 -16.19 11.76 17.04
CA PRO A 326 -15.16 12.45 17.81
C PRO A 326 -14.70 13.74 17.11
N ALA A 327 -14.89 14.87 17.79
CA ALA A 327 -14.66 16.21 17.26
C ALA A 327 -14.20 17.16 18.38
N TRP A 328 -13.60 18.28 17.98
CA TRP A 328 -13.23 19.38 18.86
C TRP A 328 -14.49 20.10 19.35
N SER A 329 -14.76 20.04 20.65
CA SER A 329 -16.00 20.53 21.27
C SER A 329 -15.92 22.00 21.69
N GLU A 330 -17.07 22.60 22.04
CA GLU A 330 -17.10 23.93 22.65
C GLU A 330 -16.34 24.00 23.98
N GLN A 331 -16.38 22.91 24.76
CA GLN A 331 -15.62 22.81 26.00
C GLN A 331 -14.11 22.79 25.74
N ASP A 332 -13.65 22.11 24.68
CA ASP A 332 -12.24 22.13 24.27
C ASP A 332 -11.80 23.53 23.82
N GLU A 333 -12.66 24.26 23.11
CA GLU A 333 -12.38 25.64 22.71
C GLU A 333 -12.31 26.59 23.92
N LYS A 334 -13.23 26.44 24.88
CA LYS A 334 -13.21 27.19 26.14
C LYS A 334 -11.94 26.92 26.92
N GLU A 335 -11.51 25.66 27.01
CA GLU A 335 -10.27 25.28 27.66
C GLU A 335 -9.05 25.88 26.94
N LEU A 336 -8.98 25.77 25.61
CA LEU A 336 -7.91 26.33 24.79
C LEU A 336 -7.78 27.85 24.94
N SER A 337 -8.90 28.58 25.04
CA SER A 337 -8.91 30.04 25.19
C SER A 337 -8.12 30.56 26.40
N GLN A 338 -7.98 29.72 27.42
CA GLN A 338 -7.26 30.02 28.65
C GLN A 338 -5.78 29.63 28.60
N ARG A 339 -5.33 28.99 27.52
CA ARG A 339 -3.96 28.50 27.33
C ARG A 339 -3.09 29.50 26.56
N PHE A 340 -1.79 29.33 26.66
CA PHE A 340 -0.81 30.20 26.00
C PHE A 340 0.24 29.39 25.24
N CYS A 341 0.66 29.89 24.08
CA CYS A 341 1.71 29.30 23.27
C CYS A 341 2.80 30.34 22.98
N ILE A 342 4.02 30.08 23.45
CA ILE A 342 5.15 30.98 23.25
C ILE A 342 5.74 30.97 21.83
N GLN A 343 5.42 29.95 21.01
CA GLN A 343 6.08 29.75 19.71
C GLN A 343 6.03 31.00 18.82
N PRO A 344 4.88 31.69 18.64
CA PRO A 344 4.83 32.85 17.76
C PRO A 344 5.64 34.08 18.20
N PHE A 345 6.13 34.07 19.44
CA PHE A 345 6.90 35.16 20.05
C PHE A 345 8.40 34.84 20.14
N ASN A 346 8.78 33.60 19.87
CA ASN A 346 10.16 33.14 20.09
C ASN A 346 10.78 32.44 18.88
N ARG A 347 9.96 31.88 17.99
CA ARG A 347 10.40 30.98 16.92
C ARG A 347 10.15 31.55 15.53
N LEU A 348 11.06 31.27 14.62
CA LEU A 348 10.98 31.59 13.20
C LEU A 348 11.37 30.38 12.34
N GLU A 349 10.64 30.10 11.27
CA GLU A 349 10.94 29.05 10.28
C GLU A 349 10.93 29.65 8.87
N THR A 350 12.00 29.42 8.11
CA THR A 350 12.10 29.81 6.68
C THR A 350 11.79 28.63 5.77
N ARG A 351 11.25 28.87 4.57
CA ARG A 351 10.90 27.85 3.57
C ARG A 351 11.54 28.13 2.21
N TYR A 352 11.55 27.11 1.35
CA TYR A 352 12.27 27.15 0.06
C TYR A 352 11.67 28.07 -1.00
N ASP A 353 10.42 28.48 -0.80
CA ASP A 353 9.73 29.53 -1.57
C ASP A 353 10.02 30.94 -0.99
N GLY A 354 10.89 31.02 0.01
CA GLY A 354 11.26 32.21 0.74
C GLY A 354 10.29 32.61 1.85
N ASN A 355 9.12 31.97 1.95
CA ASN A 355 8.13 32.32 2.96
C ASN A 355 8.63 32.02 4.37
N VAL A 356 8.23 32.88 5.32
CA VAL A 356 8.62 32.80 6.72
C VAL A 356 7.42 32.60 7.62
N PHE A 357 7.55 31.77 8.65
CA PHE A 357 6.50 31.38 9.58
C PHE A 357 6.97 31.53 11.02
N THR A 358 6.05 31.72 11.96
CA THR A 358 6.35 31.78 13.40
C THR A 358 6.10 30.45 14.12
N CYS A 359 5.67 29.43 13.38
CA CYS A 359 5.50 28.05 13.82
C CYS A 359 5.64 27.12 12.62
N CYS A 360 5.59 25.80 12.84
CA CYS A 360 5.59 24.83 11.74
C CYS A 360 4.44 25.13 10.76
N MET A 361 4.75 25.23 9.47
CA MET A 361 3.76 25.54 8.43
C MET A 361 2.60 24.52 8.36
N GLY A 362 2.80 23.31 8.88
CA GLY A 362 1.77 22.27 8.95
C GLY A 362 0.72 22.54 10.05
N TRP A 363 1.03 23.41 11.00
CA TRP A 363 0.15 23.76 12.13
C TRP A 363 -0.34 25.20 12.06
N LEU A 364 0.45 26.07 11.42
CA LEU A 364 0.17 27.48 11.16
C LEU A 364 0.63 27.81 9.74
N SER A 365 -0.30 27.83 8.78
CA SER A 365 0.01 27.92 7.35
C SER A 365 0.08 29.35 6.80
N THR A 366 -0.05 30.36 7.66
CA THR A 366 -0.02 31.78 7.25
C THR A 366 1.42 32.33 7.33
N PRO A 367 2.01 32.75 6.20
CA PRO A 367 3.34 33.35 6.20
C PRO A 367 3.32 34.76 6.79
N ILE A 368 4.39 35.14 7.46
CA ILE A 368 4.59 36.46 8.06
C ILE A 368 5.50 37.40 7.26
N GLY A 369 6.08 36.91 6.16
CA GLY A 369 6.96 37.67 5.27
C GLY A 369 7.74 36.75 4.34
N ASN A 370 8.61 37.32 3.51
CA ASN A 370 9.44 36.56 2.57
C ASN A 370 10.91 37.00 2.59
N ILE A 371 11.84 36.07 2.80
CA ILE A 371 13.29 36.36 2.89
C ILE A 371 13.90 36.89 1.59
N ASN A 372 13.22 36.74 0.45
CA ASN A 372 13.71 37.25 -0.83
C ASN A 372 13.48 38.77 -0.97
N ASN A 373 12.49 39.31 -0.27
CA ASN A 373 11.97 40.66 -0.55
C ASN A 373 11.93 41.57 0.69
N ASP A 374 11.91 41.01 1.89
CA ASP A 374 11.71 41.75 3.14
C ASP A 374 12.95 41.71 4.04
N SER A 375 13.17 42.80 4.79
CA SER A 375 14.21 42.83 5.81
C SER A 375 13.86 41.95 7.02
N PRO A 376 14.84 41.41 7.76
CA PRO A 376 14.64 40.63 8.98
C PRO A 376 13.62 41.22 9.96
N ASP A 377 13.69 42.54 10.17
CA ASP A 377 12.91 43.27 11.17
C ASP A 377 11.45 43.44 10.73
N LYS A 378 11.25 43.70 9.43
CA LYS A 378 9.93 43.79 8.82
C LYS A 378 9.22 42.45 8.85
N ILE A 379 9.95 41.34 8.60
CA ILE A 379 9.39 39.98 8.69
C ILE A 379 8.93 39.69 10.13
N TRP A 380 9.82 39.88 11.11
CA TRP A 380 9.56 39.44 12.49
C TRP A 380 8.40 40.18 13.17
N ASN A 381 8.17 41.45 12.84
CA ASN A 381 7.10 42.28 13.39
C ASN A 381 6.08 42.73 12.34
N SER A 382 5.91 41.94 11.26
CA SER A 382 4.89 42.23 10.26
C SER A 382 3.50 42.29 10.89
N GLU A 383 2.57 42.97 10.22
CA GLU A 383 1.18 43.05 10.68
C GLU A 383 0.55 41.67 10.88
N ILE A 384 0.89 40.70 10.03
CA ILE A 384 0.40 39.32 10.13
C ILE A 384 1.00 38.63 11.36
N ALA A 385 2.30 38.80 11.65
CA ALA A 385 2.91 38.26 12.86
C ALA A 385 2.22 38.81 14.13
N GLN A 386 1.90 40.11 14.14
CA GLN A 386 1.18 40.75 15.24
C GLN A 386 -0.25 40.20 15.39
N LYS A 387 -0.97 39.99 14.27
CA LYS A 387 -2.31 39.35 14.27
C LYS A 387 -2.27 37.91 14.82
N ILE A 388 -1.27 37.13 14.42
CA ILE A 388 -1.06 35.78 14.96
C ILE A 388 -0.83 35.83 16.47
N ARG A 389 0.10 36.67 16.94
CA ARG A 389 0.40 36.82 18.38
C ARG A 389 -0.83 37.27 19.18
N LYS A 390 -1.56 38.26 18.66
CA LYS A 390 -2.82 38.73 19.22
C LYS A 390 -3.83 37.58 19.39
N SER A 391 -3.97 36.72 18.38
CA SER A 391 -4.89 35.57 18.45
C SER A 391 -4.53 34.57 19.57
N ILE A 392 -3.25 34.43 19.94
CA ILE A 392 -2.83 33.60 21.08
C ILE A 392 -3.21 34.28 22.41
N LEU A 393 -2.95 35.59 22.50
CA LEU A 393 -3.21 36.37 23.72
C LEU A 393 -4.70 36.46 24.03
N GLU A 394 -5.54 36.63 23.02
CA GLU A 394 -7.00 36.64 23.13
C GLU A 394 -7.58 35.23 23.31
N GLY A 395 -6.79 34.19 23.05
CA GLY A 395 -7.22 32.79 23.19
C GLY A 395 -8.03 32.25 22.01
N SER A 396 -8.15 32.99 20.91
CA SER A 396 -8.84 32.51 19.70
C SER A 396 -7.98 31.54 18.89
N PHE A 397 -6.65 31.60 19.01
CA PHE A 397 -5.72 30.77 18.23
C PHE A 397 -6.07 30.74 16.73
N ALA A 398 -6.60 31.84 16.17
CA ALA A 398 -7.30 31.84 14.88
C ALA A 398 -6.51 31.27 13.70
N TYR A 399 -5.18 31.27 13.79
CA TYR A 399 -4.26 30.78 12.78
C TYR A 399 -3.70 29.37 13.06
N CYS A 400 -4.14 28.70 14.13
CA CYS A 400 -3.62 27.41 14.56
C CYS A 400 -4.58 26.27 14.24
N SER A 401 -4.05 25.17 13.71
CA SER A 401 -4.82 23.96 13.44
C SER A 401 -5.20 23.21 14.72
N ARG A 402 -6.49 22.94 14.90
CA ARG A 402 -7.01 22.08 15.99
C ARG A 402 -6.74 20.60 15.74
N SER A 403 -6.63 20.19 14.48
CA SER A 403 -6.49 18.78 14.09
C SER A 403 -5.06 18.35 13.77
N LYS A 404 -4.10 19.29 13.68
CA LYS A 404 -2.69 18.99 13.36
C LYS A 404 -1.68 19.47 14.38
N CYS A 405 -1.97 20.52 15.17
CA CYS A 405 -1.03 21.02 16.16
C CYS A 405 -0.92 20.04 17.35
N PRO A 406 0.24 19.40 17.58
CA PRO A 406 0.38 18.40 18.63
C PRO A 406 0.19 19.01 20.03
N LYS A 407 0.51 20.29 20.22
CA LYS A 407 0.31 20.97 21.50
C LYS A 407 -1.17 21.21 21.83
N ILE A 408 -1.99 21.45 20.81
CA ILE A 408 -3.43 21.66 20.95
C ILE A 408 -4.15 20.32 21.12
N ILE A 409 -3.89 19.36 20.22
CA ILE A 409 -4.50 18.01 20.25
C ILE A 409 -4.24 17.33 21.60
N ASN A 410 -2.99 17.41 22.10
CA ASN A 410 -2.62 16.75 23.35
C ASN A 410 -2.89 17.61 24.60
N LYS A 411 -3.56 18.76 24.45
CA LYS A 411 -3.87 19.70 25.55
C LYS A 411 -2.66 20.06 26.43
N SER A 412 -1.47 20.17 25.82
CA SER A 412 -0.19 20.33 26.53
C SER A 412 0.30 21.78 26.63
N LEU A 413 -0.43 22.74 26.07
CA LEU A 413 -0.13 24.17 26.26
C LEU A 413 -0.41 24.58 27.71
N PRO A 414 0.46 25.33 28.39
CA PRO A 414 0.20 25.78 29.75
C PRO A 414 -1.01 26.73 29.81
N PHE A 415 -1.74 26.73 30.93
CA PHE A 415 -2.72 27.77 31.20
C PHE A 415 -2.01 29.10 31.49
N LYS A 416 -2.59 30.22 31.04
CA LYS A 416 -2.04 31.58 31.25
C LYS A 416 -1.78 31.88 32.73
N LYS A 417 -2.66 31.39 33.62
CA LYS A 417 -2.56 31.55 35.08
C LYS A 417 -1.38 30.79 35.72
N ASP A 418 -0.93 29.71 35.09
CA ASP A 418 0.12 28.83 35.65
C ASP A 418 1.52 29.21 35.17
N ILE A 419 1.63 30.21 34.28
CA ILE A 419 2.89 30.70 33.75
C ILE A 419 3.60 31.56 34.79
N THR A 420 4.85 31.19 35.11
CA THR A 420 5.69 31.91 36.09
C THR A 420 6.89 32.62 35.45
N SER A 421 7.21 32.31 34.19
CA SER A 421 8.30 32.94 33.46
C SER A 421 8.05 34.45 33.35
N LYS A 422 8.98 35.26 33.88
CA LYS A 422 8.90 36.73 33.81
C LYS A 422 8.77 37.23 32.36
N PHE A 423 9.45 36.57 31.42
CA PHE A 423 9.39 36.92 30.00
C PHE A 423 8.00 36.68 29.41
N GLU A 424 7.42 35.50 29.65
CA GLU A 424 6.08 35.17 29.14
C GLU A 424 5.00 35.99 29.84
N ARG A 425 5.12 36.21 31.15
CA ARG A 425 4.23 37.09 31.91
C ARG A 425 4.23 38.52 31.39
N ASN A 426 5.41 39.07 31.09
CA ASN A 426 5.49 40.40 30.49
C ASN A 426 4.72 40.48 29.16
N ILE A 427 4.80 39.45 28.32
CA ILE A 427 4.05 39.36 27.06
C ILE A 427 2.54 39.30 27.31
N ILE A 428 2.10 38.42 28.22
CA ILE A 428 0.68 38.17 28.51
C ILE A 428 0.04 39.40 29.16
N ASP A 429 0.67 39.96 30.18
CA ASP A 429 0.07 41.01 31.01
C ASP A 429 -0.02 42.36 30.30
N HIS A 430 0.94 42.64 29.42
CA HIS A 430 0.96 43.86 28.61
C HIS A 430 0.48 43.64 27.18
N GLN A 431 -0.06 42.46 26.86
CA GLN A 431 -0.61 42.10 25.55
C GLN A 431 0.36 42.42 24.39
N ILE A 432 1.65 42.11 24.57
CA ILE A 432 2.71 42.50 23.64
C ILE A 432 2.57 41.74 22.33
N THR A 433 2.39 42.44 21.20
CA THR A 433 2.36 41.84 19.86
C THR A 433 3.57 42.23 19.01
N VAL A 434 4.21 43.37 19.31
CA VAL A 434 5.45 43.84 18.70
C VAL A 434 6.63 43.46 19.60
N MET A 435 7.53 42.63 19.08
CA MET A 435 8.65 42.11 19.87
C MET A 435 9.88 42.99 19.70
N SER A 436 10.39 43.52 20.81
CA SER A 436 11.68 44.25 20.84
C SER A 436 12.88 43.31 20.69
N ILE A 437 12.73 42.06 21.14
CA ILE A 437 13.74 41.01 20.97
C ILE A 437 13.54 40.26 19.64
N LYS A 438 14.66 39.81 19.06
CA LYS A 438 14.70 38.94 17.88
C LYS A 438 14.30 37.50 18.24
N PRO A 439 13.86 36.68 17.26
CA PRO A 439 13.54 35.27 17.53
C PRO A 439 14.75 34.53 18.09
N GLN A 440 14.53 33.72 19.13
CA GLN A 440 15.60 32.97 19.80
C GLN A 440 15.77 31.56 19.22
N GLU A 441 14.73 31.02 18.57
CA GLU A 441 14.76 29.73 17.88
C GLU A 441 14.53 29.93 16.39
N ILE A 442 15.49 29.55 15.54
CA ILE A 442 15.39 29.75 14.10
C ILE A 442 15.56 28.42 13.37
N LYS A 443 14.61 28.05 12.53
CA LYS A 443 14.68 26.87 11.67
C LYS A 443 14.88 27.26 10.21
N LEU A 444 15.94 26.76 9.60
CA LEU A 444 16.31 27.09 8.23
C LEU A 444 15.91 25.98 7.27
N ASN A 445 14.85 26.18 6.47
CA ASN A 445 14.38 25.24 5.45
C ASN A 445 14.30 25.88 4.05
N HIS A 446 15.06 26.96 3.80
CA HIS A 446 14.99 27.71 2.54
C HIS A 446 15.87 27.17 1.40
N ASP A 447 16.85 26.31 1.68
CA ASP A 447 17.55 25.56 0.63
C ASP A 447 17.12 24.08 0.66
N ARG A 448 16.77 23.55 -0.51
CA ARG A 448 16.39 22.14 -0.66
C ARG A 448 17.57 21.26 -1.03
N SER A 449 18.78 21.77 -1.21
CA SER A 449 19.92 21.00 -1.69
C SER A 449 20.19 19.75 -0.84
N CYS A 450 20.30 18.58 -1.48
CA CYS A 450 20.54 17.28 -0.86
C CYS A 450 21.23 16.32 -1.84
N ASN A 451 22.15 15.51 -1.32
CA ASN A 451 22.91 14.51 -2.05
C ASN A 451 22.10 13.23 -2.40
N LEU A 452 20.92 13.03 -1.81
CA LEU A 452 20.10 11.83 -2.00
C LEU A 452 18.83 12.08 -2.82
N ALA A 453 18.25 11.01 -3.36
CA ALA A 453 17.00 10.97 -4.11
C ALA A 453 15.94 10.09 -3.43
N CYS A 454 15.65 10.38 -2.16
CA CYS A 454 14.70 9.57 -1.38
C CYS A 454 13.29 9.67 -2.00
N PRO A 455 12.68 8.56 -2.47
CA PRO A 455 11.38 8.61 -3.17
C PRO A 455 10.24 9.23 -2.36
N SER A 456 10.34 9.19 -1.02
CA SER A 456 9.38 9.81 -0.11
C SER A 456 9.47 11.35 -0.05
N CYS A 457 10.54 11.93 -0.58
CA CYS A 457 10.89 13.35 -0.47
C CYS A 457 11.11 14.03 -1.84
N ARG A 458 11.77 13.34 -2.78
CA ARG A 458 12.12 13.88 -4.11
C ARG A 458 12.52 12.78 -5.11
N ALA A 459 12.29 13.03 -6.39
CA ALA A 459 12.61 12.08 -7.45
C ALA A 459 14.12 11.97 -7.79
N LYS A 460 14.89 13.06 -7.62
CA LYS A 460 16.32 13.16 -7.99
C LYS A 460 17.10 13.96 -6.94
N PRO A 461 18.43 13.78 -6.83
CA PRO A 461 19.25 14.65 -5.99
C PRO A 461 19.13 16.08 -6.51
N TYR A 462 19.18 17.06 -5.60
CA TYR A 462 19.02 18.47 -5.95
C TYR A 462 20.20 19.26 -5.40
N ARG A 463 20.76 20.15 -6.21
CA ARG A 463 21.79 21.09 -5.82
C ARG A 463 21.51 22.43 -6.47
N ALA A 464 21.46 23.49 -5.68
CA ALA A 464 21.38 24.85 -6.20
C ALA A 464 22.58 25.16 -7.12
N LYS A 465 22.31 25.77 -8.28
CA LYS A 465 23.29 26.12 -9.32
C LYS A 465 22.95 27.50 -9.90
N GLY A 466 23.92 28.11 -10.59
CA GLY A 466 23.73 29.38 -11.29
C GLY A 466 23.21 30.49 -10.38
N GLU A 467 22.25 31.27 -10.88
CA GLU A 467 21.62 32.39 -10.17
C GLU A 467 21.07 31.99 -8.80
N MET A 468 20.43 30.82 -8.68
CA MET A 468 19.88 30.35 -7.40
C MET A 468 20.98 30.18 -6.33
N ARG A 469 22.18 29.74 -6.72
CA ARG A 469 23.30 29.61 -5.78
C ARG A 469 23.79 30.98 -5.30
N THR A 470 23.92 31.93 -6.22
CA THR A 470 24.31 33.31 -5.90
C THR A 470 23.27 33.97 -4.98
N HIS A 471 21.99 33.83 -5.33
CA HIS A 471 20.86 34.35 -4.55
C HIS A 471 20.82 33.78 -3.12
N LEU A 472 21.07 32.47 -2.96
CA LEU A 472 21.16 31.86 -1.63
C LEU A 472 22.33 32.46 -0.81
N ALA A 473 23.50 32.66 -1.42
CA ALA A 473 24.63 33.28 -0.73
C ALA A 473 24.33 34.72 -0.30
N GLU A 474 23.68 35.52 -1.16
CA GLU A 474 23.24 36.88 -0.84
C GLU A 474 22.25 36.89 0.34
N ILE A 475 21.27 35.97 0.34
CA ILE A 475 20.30 35.82 1.44
C ILE A 475 20.98 35.40 2.74
N ALA A 476 22.00 34.54 2.69
CA ALA A 476 22.75 34.18 3.89
C ALA A 476 23.30 35.42 4.59
N ASP A 477 23.95 36.31 3.83
CA ASP A 477 24.64 37.48 4.37
C ASP A 477 23.68 38.61 4.76
N THR A 478 22.67 38.86 3.94
CA THR A 478 21.76 40.02 4.10
C THR A 478 20.61 39.77 5.08
N VAL A 479 20.17 38.52 5.23
CA VAL A 479 18.97 38.18 6.03
C VAL A 479 19.28 37.15 7.12
N ILE A 480 19.89 36.02 6.76
CA ILE A 480 19.98 34.87 7.68
C ILE A 480 21.00 35.10 8.81
N LEU A 481 22.25 35.45 8.49
CA LEU A 481 23.29 35.69 9.51
C LEU A 481 22.90 36.84 10.47
N PRO A 482 22.32 37.96 10.01
CA PRO A 482 21.76 38.98 10.91
C PRO A 482 20.68 38.45 11.86
N LEU A 483 19.77 37.59 11.38
CA LEU A 483 18.75 36.96 12.22
C LEU A 483 19.37 36.04 13.29
N LEU A 484 20.45 35.34 12.96
CA LEU A 484 21.11 34.39 13.87
C LEU A 484 21.93 35.05 14.98
N LYS A 485 22.36 36.31 14.82
CA LYS A 485 23.29 36.97 15.74
C LYS A 485 22.84 36.98 17.21
N ASN A 486 21.53 37.10 17.44
CA ASN A 486 20.93 37.16 18.78
C ASN A 486 20.04 35.94 19.09
N ALA A 487 20.16 34.86 18.30
CA ALA A 487 19.42 33.63 18.51
C ALA A 487 20.18 32.68 19.43
N ASN A 488 19.45 31.82 20.14
CA ASN A 488 20.03 30.80 21.01
C ASN A 488 20.17 29.46 20.30
N ILE A 489 19.26 29.16 19.37
CA ILE A 489 19.22 27.87 18.67
C ILE A 489 18.96 28.09 17.18
N VAL A 490 19.75 27.42 16.34
CA VAL A 490 19.46 27.25 14.91
C VAL A 490 19.30 25.77 14.55
N GLU A 491 18.20 25.44 13.88
CA GLU A 491 17.94 24.12 13.29
C GLU A 491 18.26 24.14 11.79
N ILE A 492 19.17 23.27 11.33
CA ILE A 492 19.61 23.17 9.92
C ILE A 492 19.70 21.69 9.52
N THR A 493 18.95 21.16 8.57
CA THR A 493 17.77 21.72 7.86
C THR A 493 16.70 20.63 7.68
N GLY A 494 15.42 21.02 7.63
CA GLY A 494 14.30 20.11 7.39
C GLY A 494 13.87 19.95 5.91
N SER A 495 14.48 20.66 4.95
CA SER A 495 14.08 20.59 3.52
C SER A 495 15.20 20.14 2.56
N GLY A 496 16.44 20.09 3.05
CA GLY A 496 17.63 19.61 2.34
C GLY A 496 18.45 18.67 3.22
N ASP A 497 19.76 18.69 3.05
CA ASP A 497 20.71 18.06 3.97
C ASP A 497 21.76 19.08 4.42
N ALA A 498 22.05 19.12 5.73
CA ALA A 498 22.98 20.09 6.32
C ALA A 498 24.40 20.01 5.73
N PHE A 499 24.85 18.81 5.34
CA PHE A 499 26.18 18.57 4.77
C PHE A 499 26.14 18.53 3.24
N GLY A 500 25.03 18.08 2.65
CA GLY A 500 24.82 18.03 1.20
C GLY A 500 24.58 19.41 0.56
N SER A 501 24.05 20.36 1.33
CA SER A 501 23.86 21.75 0.88
C SER A 501 25.17 22.55 0.96
N GLU A 502 25.54 23.20 -0.14
CA GLU A 502 26.65 24.15 -0.14
C GLU A 502 26.33 25.42 0.64
N HIS A 503 25.09 25.89 0.54
CA HIS A 503 24.58 27.07 1.23
C HIS A 503 24.57 26.88 2.75
N PHE A 504 24.04 25.77 3.25
CA PHE A 504 24.04 25.51 4.69
C PHE A 504 25.44 25.26 5.23
N ARG A 505 26.34 24.62 4.47
CA ARG A 505 27.75 24.54 4.85
C ARG A 505 28.41 25.92 4.92
N TYR A 506 28.05 26.86 4.04
CA TYR A 506 28.52 28.24 4.14
C TYR A 506 28.06 28.89 5.44
N ILE A 507 26.76 28.83 5.76
CA ILE A 507 26.21 29.36 7.01
C ILE A 507 26.89 28.74 8.23
N LEU A 508 27.02 27.40 8.27
CA LEU A 508 27.64 26.68 9.38
C LEU A 508 29.09 27.14 9.63
N LYS A 509 29.87 27.42 8.57
CA LYS A 509 31.24 27.93 8.70
C LYS A 509 31.33 29.34 9.27
N GLN A 510 30.28 30.16 9.11
CA GLN A 510 30.26 31.51 9.67
C GLN A 510 29.92 31.51 11.17
N ILE A 511 29.21 30.49 11.65
CA ILE A 511 28.82 30.38 13.06
C ILE A 511 30.06 29.98 13.88
N ASN A 512 30.47 30.86 14.78
CA ASN A 512 31.59 30.66 15.68
C ASN A 512 31.32 31.35 17.04
N ALA A 513 32.06 30.95 18.08
CA ALA A 513 31.85 31.45 19.43
C ALA A 513 32.16 32.95 19.62
N GLN A 514 32.96 33.57 18.75
CA GLN A 514 33.29 35.00 18.84
C GLN A 514 32.13 35.86 18.32
N THR A 515 31.57 35.49 17.16
CA THR A 515 30.50 36.26 16.51
C THR A 515 29.10 35.86 17.00
N PHE A 516 28.92 34.60 17.42
CA PHE A 516 27.64 34.02 17.85
C PHE A 516 27.77 33.30 19.21
N PRO A 517 28.12 34.02 20.29
CA PRO A 517 28.54 33.41 21.57
C PRO A 517 27.46 32.54 22.25
N HIS A 518 26.18 32.79 21.98
CA HIS A 518 25.05 32.08 22.59
C HIS A 518 24.39 31.05 21.66
N LEU A 519 24.73 31.04 20.38
CA LEU A 519 24.05 30.22 19.38
C LEU A 519 24.52 28.77 19.45
N LYS A 520 23.56 27.85 19.54
CA LYS A 520 23.77 26.40 19.42
C LYS A 520 23.11 25.86 18.15
N ILE A 521 23.71 24.81 17.60
CA ILE A 521 23.29 24.21 16.33
C ILE A 521 22.61 22.87 16.58
N ASP A 522 21.44 22.69 15.98
CA ASP A 522 20.75 21.41 15.88
C ASP A 522 20.73 20.95 14.41
N LEU A 523 21.42 19.85 14.13
CA LEU A 523 21.59 19.34 12.77
C LEU A 523 20.50 18.34 12.41
N PHE A 524 19.98 18.46 11.19
CA PHE A 524 19.10 17.50 10.55
C PHE A 524 19.78 17.01 9.26
N THR A 525 19.98 15.70 9.14
CA THR A 525 20.75 15.11 8.05
C THR A 525 20.33 13.68 7.71
N ASN A 526 20.69 13.22 6.51
CA ASN A 526 20.65 11.82 6.13
C ASN A 526 21.86 10.99 6.64
N GLY A 527 22.87 11.65 7.21
CA GLY A 527 24.02 11.01 7.88
C GLY A 527 25.17 10.57 6.97
N VAL A 528 24.98 10.47 5.65
CA VAL A 528 26.01 9.94 4.72
C VAL A 528 27.24 10.84 4.62
N LEU A 529 27.05 12.16 4.75
CA LEU A 529 28.13 13.15 4.69
C LEU A 529 28.51 13.70 6.09
N PHE A 530 27.93 13.15 7.15
CA PHE A 530 28.32 13.50 8.52
C PHE A 530 29.48 12.61 8.97
N ASP A 531 30.63 12.80 8.33
CA ASP A 531 31.89 12.14 8.69
C ASP A 531 32.80 13.04 9.53
N GLU A 532 33.86 12.45 10.09
CA GLU A 532 34.85 13.13 10.92
C GLU A 532 35.49 14.33 10.19
N LYS A 533 35.83 14.16 8.91
CA LYS A 533 36.39 15.23 8.09
C LYS A 533 35.46 16.44 8.02
N SER A 534 34.18 16.21 7.73
CA SER A 534 33.18 17.27 7.61
C SER A 534 32.89 17.93 8.95
N TRP A 535 32.89 17.16 10.06
CA TRP A 535 32.75 17.70 11.41
C TRP A 535 33.85 18.72 11.74
N HIS A 536 35.11 18.36 11.48
CA HIS A 536 36.24 19.26 11.73
C HIS A 536 36.28 20.44 10.76
N GLN A 537 36.01 20.22 9.48
CA GLN A 537 36.01 21.29 8.48
C GLN A 537 34.96 22.38 8.76
N LEU A 538 33.83 22.00 9.37
CA LEU A 538 32.76 22.92 9.75
C LEU A 538 32.92 23.47 11.17
N GLY A 539 33.94 23.06 11.93
CA GLY A 539 34.21 23.60 13.28
C GLY A 539 33.08 23.37 14.28
N LEU A 540 32.34 22.27 14.16
CA LEU A 540 31.09 22.05 14.91
C LEU A 540 31.28 21.75 16.41
N GLN A 541 32.52 21.42 16.80
CA GLN A 541 32.91 21.11 18.17
C GLN A 541 32.52 22.24 19.14
N GLY A 542 31.73 21.93 20.17
CA GLY A 542 31.25 22.91 21.16
C GLY A 542 30.12 23.82 20.69
N LEU A 543 29.77 23.82 19.40
CA LEU A 543 28.65 24.58 18.82
C LEU A 543 27.42 23.70 18.58
N CYS A 544 27.63 22.50 18.05
CA CYS A 544 26.57 21.55 17.77
C CYS A 544 26.08 20.88 19.05
N ARG A 545 24.78 21.00 19.31
CA ARG A 545 24.13 20.45 20.51
C ARG A 545 23.44 19.13 20.22
N ARG A 546 22.73 19.03 19.09
CA ARG A 546 21.85 17.91 18.76
C ARG A 546 22.00 17.49 17.31
N ALA A 547 21.96 16.18 17.07
CA ALA A 547 21.87 15.60 15.73
C ALA A 547 20.57 14.80 15.58
N VAL A 548 19.84 15.03 14.48
CA VAL A 548 18.62 14.31 14.09
C VAL A 548 18.88 13.69 12.72
N ILE A 549 18.96 12.37 12.67
CA ILE A 549 19.48 11.63 11.51
C ILE A 549 18.42 10.70 10.97
N SER A 550 18.00 10.91 9.72
CA SER A 550 16.96 10.08 9.09
C SER A 550 17.58 9.01 8.19
N ILE A 551 17.39 7.73 8.54
CA ILE A 551 18.01 6.59 7.83
C ILE A 551 16.99 5.64 7.17
N ASP A 552 15.77 5.57 7.70
CA ASP A 552 14.60 4.80 7.21
C ASP A 552 14.78 3.29 6.95
N ALA A 553 15.92 2.69 7.26
CA ALA A 553 16.15 1.25 7.10
C ALA A 553 17.30 0.75 7.99
N THR A 554 17.21 -0.53 8.38
CA THR A 554 18.28 -1.28 9.06
C THR A 554 18.94 -2.31 8.15
N LEU A 555 18.35 -2.59 6.99
CA LEU A 555 18.89 -3.49 5.97
C LEU A 555 19.32 -2.71 4.73
N GLU A 556 20.49 -3.06 4.18
CA GLU A 556 21.07 -2.42 2.99
C GLU A 556 20.12 -2.46 1.78
N LYS A 557 19.44 -3.58 1.55
CA LYS A 557 18.49 -3.74 0.44
C LYS A 557 17.34 -2.73 0.52
N THR A 558 16.76 -2.56 1.71
CA THR A 558 15.68 -1.60 1.93
C THR A 558 16.21 -0.17 1.87
N TYR A 559 17.38 0.08 2.46
CA TYR A 559 18.04 1.38 2.40
C TYR A 559 18.26 1.85 0.96
N ASN A 560 18.74 0.98 0.07
CA ASN A 560 18.99 1.32 -1.34
C ASN A 560 17.72 1.70 -2.11
N ILE A 561 16.56 1.20 -1.69
CA ILE A 561 15.26 1.58 -2.25
C ILE A 561 14.83 2.97 -1.73
N LEU A 562 14.96 3.19 -0.41
CA LEU A 562 14.40 4.35 0.27
C LEU A 562 15.31 5.58 0.27
N ARG A 563 16.63 5.38 0.24
CA ARG A 563 17.68 6.39 0.36
C ARG A 563 18.61 6.35 -0.86
N LYS A 564 18.02 6.37 -2.07
CA LYS A 564 18.74 6.30 -3.34
C LYS A 564 19.89 7.31 -3.43
N GLY A 565 21.07 6.83 -3.82
CA GLY A 565 22.31 7.60 -3.86
C GLY A 565 23.09 7.62 -2.54
N GLY A 566 22.59 6.98 -1.49
CA GLY A 566 23.29 6.80 -0.22
C GLY A 566 24.19 5.58 -0.25
N ASP A 567 25.22 5.60 0.61
CA ASP A 567 26.09 4.46 0.86
C ASP A 567 25.80 3.94 2.28
N PHE A 568 25.20 2.75 2.37
CA PHE A 568 24.77 2.17 3.63
C PHE A 568 25.94 1.84 4.55
N LYS A 569 27.07 1.36 3.99
CA LYS A 569 28.27 1.04 4.78
C LYS A 569 28.90 2.29 5.36
N ARG A 570 29.03 3.34 4.53
CA ARG A 570 29.50 4.65 4.98
C ARG A 570 28.58 5.25 6.04
N LEU A 571 27.27 5.12 5.87
CA LEU A 571 26.30 5.56 6.88
C LEU A 571 26.57 4.87 8.23
N LEU A 572 26.72 3.55 8.27
CA LEU A 572 26.97 2.82 9.52
C LEU A 572 28.28 3.28 10.19
N GLN A 573 29.36 3.47 9.41
CA GLN A 573 30.63 4.02 9.92
C GLN A 573 30.46 5.42 10.51
N ASN A 574 29.71 6.29 9.83
CA ASN A 574 29.43 7.63 10.33
C ASN A 574 28.57 7.59 11.61
N LEU A 575 27.61 6.68 11.71
CA LEU A 575 26.81 6.52 12.93
C LEU A 575 27.66 6.07 14.13
N GLU A 576 28.68 5.21 13.91
CA GLU A 576 29.64 4.85 14.95
C GLU A 576 30.49 6.05 15.39
N PHE A 577 30.98 6.85 14.44
CA PHE A 577 31.67 8.10 14.75
C PHE A 577 30.80 9.08 15.57
N ILE A 578 29.54 9.27 15.16
CA ILE A 578 28.57 10.13 15.85
C ILE A 578 28.24 9.59 17.25
N SER A 579 28.19 8.26 17.43
CA SER A 579 28.08 7.62 18.74
C SER A 579 29.27 8.00 19.63
N GLY A 580 30.49 7.99 19.09
CA GLY A 580 31.69 8.50 19.76
C GLY A 580 31.52 9.96 20.22
N LEU A 581 31.04 10.85 19.34
CA LEU A 581 30.78 12.25 19.69
C LEU A 581 29.76 12.39 20.83
N ARG A 582 28.69 11.58 20.81
CA ARG A 582 27.65 11.59 21.85
C ARG A 582 28.20 11.13 23.20
N GLN A 583 29.02 10.10 23.22
CA GLN A 583 29.63 9.55 24.44
C GLN A 583 30.69 10.47 25.03
N GLN A 584 31.44 11.19 24.19
CA GLN A 584 32.43 12.18 24.61
C GLN A 584 31.80 13.51 25.09
N GLY A 585 30.47 13.66 25.02
CA GLY A 585 29.77 14.89 25.40
C GLY A 585 29.81 16.01 24.35
N ASN A 586 30.33 15.74 23.15
CA ASN A 586 30.38 16.69 22.04
C ASN A 586 29.00 16.91 21.40
N LEU A 587 28.11 15.95 21.56
CA LEU A 587 26.68 16.07 21.29
C LEU A 587 25.91 15.78 22.58
N THR A 588 24.92 16.60 22.89
CA THR A 588 24.06 16.39 24.07
C THR A 588 22.91 15.42 23.79
N ARG A 589 22.52 15.29 22.52
CA ARG A 589 21.40 14.43 22.10
C ARG A 589 21.55 13.98 20.66
N VAL A 590 21.31 12.70 20.40
CA VAL A 590 21.21 12.13 19.05
C VAL A 590 19.87 11.40 18.90
N VAL A 591 19.17 11.70 17.80
CA VAL A 591 17.87 11.11 17.46
C VAL A 591 17.97 10.45 16.10
N LEU A 592 17.62 9.17 16.01
CA LEU A 592 17.40 8.53 14.72
C LEU A 592 15.93 8.66 14.33
N VAL A 593 15.69 8.96 13.05
CA VAL A 593 14.34 9.12 12.49
C VAL A 593 14.07 8.04 11.46
N PHE A 594 12.86 7.49 11.53
CA PHE A 594 12.36 6.43 10.66
C PHE A 594 11.01 6.83 10.05
N ILE A 595 11.00 7.06 8.74
CA ILE A 595 9.76 7.29 7.99
C ILE A 595 9.13 5.93 7.66
N VAL A 596 8.07 5.58 8.38
CA VAL A 596 7.33 4.31 8.26
C VAL A 596 6.53 4.28 6.96
N GLN A 597 6.78 3.25 6.16
CA GLN A 597 6.13 2.96 4.88
C GLN A 597 6.20 1.45 4.56
N LYS A 598 5.50 1.03 3.52
CA LYS A 598 5.37 -0.37 3.06
C LYS A 598 6.69 -1.14 3.01
N GLU A 599 7.77 -0.52 2.55
CA GLU A 599 9.06 -1.20 2.36
C GLU A 599 9.83 -1.45 3.67
N ASN A 600 9.52 -0.75 4.76
CA ASN A 600 10.35 -0.76 5.96
C ASN A 600 9.61 -0.99 7.28
N PHE A 601 8.28 -0.98 7.35
CA PHE A 601 7.57 -1.09 8.64
C PHE A 601 7.95 -2.36 9.43
N LEU A 602 8.29 -3.47 8.75
CA LEU A 602 8.77 -4.70 9.39
C LEU A 602 10.11 -4.54 10.15
N GLN A 603 10.89 -3.50 9.86
CA GLN A 603 12.19 -3.21 10.49
C GLN A 603 12.08 -2.29 11.71
N ILE A 604 10.88 -1.91 12.15
CA ILE A 604 10.67 -1.07 13.34
C ILE A 604 11.40 -1.63 14.58
N PRO A 605 11.28 -2.93 14.94
CA PRO A 605 11.99 -3.48 16.10
C PRO A 605 13.53 -3.45 15.96
N ASP A 606 14.04 -3.76 14.76
CA ASP A 606 15.47 -3.71 14.46
C ASP A 606 16.02 -2.28 14.57
N PHE A 607 15.23 -1.29 14.16
CA PHE A 607 15.61 0.11 14.24
C PHE A 607 15.74 0.59 15.68
N ILE A 608 14.86 0.13 16.58
CA ILE A 608 14.97 0.40 18.03
C ILE A 608 16.24 -0.24 18.56
N SER A 609 16.49 -1.51 18.21
CA SER A 609 17.68 -2.25 18.63
C SER A 609 18.99 -1.60 18.15
N LEU A 610 19.04 -1.13 16.90
CA LEU A 610 20.17 -0.37 16.36
C LEU A 610 20.39 0.94 17.13
N THR A 611 19.32 1.68 17.42
CA THR A 611 19.38 2.93 18.20
C THR A 611 20.01 2.69 19.57
N LYS A 612 19.61 1.62 20.26
CA LYS A 612 20.17 1.22 21.56
C LYS A 612 21.64 0.81 21.44
N LYS A 613 21.98 -0.01 20.44
CA LYS A 613 23.35 -0.46 20.19
C LYS A 613 24.33 0.70 20.01
N LEU A 614 23.88 1.78 19.38
CA LEU A 614 24.67 3.00 19.13
C LEU A 614 24.65 3.99 20.30
N ASN A 615 24.02 3.67 21.44
CA ASN A 615 23.88 4.55 22.59
C ASN A 615 23.26 5.92 22.24
N PHE A 616 22.31 5.94 21.30
CA PHE A 616 21.56 7.13 20.94
C PHE A 616 20.34 7.32 21.82
N ASP A 617 19.89 8.57 21.95
CA ASP A 617 18.91 8.96 22.97
C ASP A 617 17.46 8.68 22.55
N GLN A 618 17.16 8.55 21.26
CA GLN A 618 15.79 8.40 20.80
C GLN A 618 15.64 7.76 19.41
N ALA A 619 14.69 6.84 19.29
CA ALA A 619 14.16 6.30 18.04
C ALA A 619 12.82 7.00 17.72
N PHE A 620 12.80 7.86 16.69
CA PHE A 620 11.64 8.66 16.33
C PHE A 620 10.96 8.12 15.07
N PHE A 621 9.68 7.76 15.19
CA PHE A 621 8.86 7.26 14.10
C PHE A 621 7.93 8.34 13.53
N GLN A 622 7.83 8.41 12.20
CA GLN A 622 6.82 9.19 11.50
C GLN A 622 6.23 8.38 10.36
N MET A 623 4.91 8.40 10.19
CA MET A 623 4.28 7.87 8.97
C MET A 623 4.70 8.71 7.75
N ILE A 624 4.82 8.05 6.60
CA ILE A 624 4.97 8.72 5.30
C ILE A 624 3.86 9.77 5.10
N ALA A 625 4.19 10.86 4.41
CA ALA A 625 3.28 11.95 4.05
C ALA A 625 3.36 12.25 2.54
N PRO A 626 2.30 12.83 1.94
CA PRO A 626 2.22 13.07 0.50
C PRO A 626 2.97 14.37 0.13
N TRP A 627 4.27 14.26 -0.09
CA TRP A 627 5.14 15.41 -0.40
C TRP A 627 5.35 15.60 -1.90
N SER A 628 5.75 14.53 -2.59
CA SER A 628 6.12 14.55 -4.01
C SER A 628 5.52 13.40 -4.81
N GLN A 629 4.82 12.49 -4.13
CA GLN A 629 4.17 11.31 -4.69
C GLN A 629 2.81 11.69 -5.29
N SER A 630 2.33 10.91 -6.25
CA SER A 630 0.91 10.92 -6.58
C SER A 630 0.08 10.41 -5.39
N ILE A 631 -1.23 10.68 -5.38
CA ILE A 631 -2.13 10.15 -4.34
C ILE A 631 -2.09 8.61 -4.34
N GLU A 632 -2.10 7.99 -5.52
CA GLU A 632 -2.02 6.53 -5.68
C GLU A 632 -0.71 5.95 -5.10
N GLU A 633 0.42 6.59 -5.38
CA GLU A 633 1.72 6.17 -4.82
C GLU A 633 1.80 6.37 -3.31
N TYR A 634 1.18 7.43 -2.79
CA TYR A 634 1.09 7.66 -1.35
C TYR A 634 0.22 6.61 -0.68
N GLU A 635 -0.91 6.25 -1.28
CA GLU A 635 -1.81 5.19 -0.83
C GLU A 635 -1.15 3.81 -0.81
N ASP A 636 -0.38 3.44 -1.84
CA ASP A 636 0.36 2.16 -1.85
C ASP A 636 1.48 2.11 -0.80
N LYS A 637 2.07 3.26 -0.42
CA LYS A 637 3.19 3.28 0.53
C LYS A 637 2.78 3.44 1.98
N ASN A 638 1.64 4.07 2.24
CA ASN A 638 1.20 4.37 3.60
C ASN A 638 0.43 3.20 4.20
N VAL A 639 1.16 2.33 4.92
CA VAL A 639 0.57 1.21 5.67
C VAL A 639 -0.40 1.63 6.78
N GLY A 640 -0.46 2.92 7.14
CA GLY A 640 -1.44 3.45 8.09
C GLY A 640 -2.86 3.55 7.54
N PHE A 641 -3.08 3.41 6.22
CA PHE A 641 -4.44 3.37 5.70
C PHE A 641 -5.15 2.08 6.12
N SER A 642 -6.32 2.18 6.75
CA SER A 642 -7.05 1.02 7.28
C SER A 642 -7.40 -0.03 6.21
N LYS A 643 -7.55 0.39 4.95
CA LYS A 643 -7.81 -0.47 3.79
C LYS A 643 -6.53 -0.93 3.07
N HIS A 644 -5.35 -0.52 3.52
CA HIS A 644 -4.08 -0.94 2.91
C HIS A 644 -3.87 -2.45 3.12
N PRO A 645 -3.41 -3.22 2.11
CA PRO A 645 -3.26 -4.67 2.22
C PRO A 645 -2.38 -5.15 3.38
N LEU A 646 -1.40 -4.32 3.78
CA LEU A 646 -0.46 -4.59 4.88
C LEU A 646 -0.78 -3.81 6.17
N HIS A 647 -1.99 -3.24 6.28
CA HIS A 647 -2.34 -2.44 7.47
C HIS A 647 -2.35 -3.29 8.75
N GLN A 648 -2.87 -4.51 8.65
CA GLN A 648 -2.85 -5.45 9.78
C GLN A 648 -1.40 -5.85 10.13
N ASP A 649 -0.52 -5.99 9.13
CA ASP A 649 0.89 -6.29 9.38
C ASP A 649 1.60 -5.19 10.12
N PHE A 650 1.28 -3.97 9.75
CA PHE A 650 1.76 -2.81 10.44
C PHE A 650 1.26 -2.79 11.90
N LEU A 651 -0.04 -2.96 12.16
CA LEU A 651 -0.56 -3.03 13.54
C LEU A 651 0.07 -4.16 14.36
N GLN A 652 0.36 -5.31 13.74
CA GLN A 652 1.01 -6.43 14.42
C GLN A 652 2.45 -6.11 14.83
N VAL A 653 3.23 -5.45 13.97
CA VAL A 653 4.57 -4.96 14.32
C VAL A 653 4.49 -3.94 15.47
N LEU A 654 3.44 -3.12 15.50
CA LEU A 654 3.24 -2.13 16.56
C LEU A 654 2.97 -2.74 17.94
N ARG A 655 2.70 -4.05 18.04
CA ARG A 655 2.58 -4.78 19.31
C ARG A 655 3.90 -5.29 19.86
N ASP A 656 5.01 -5.08 19.16
CA ASP A 656 6.33 -5.50 19.63
C ASP A 656 6.67 -4.84 20.98
N PRO A 657 7.11 -5.60 22.01
CA PRO A 657 7.44 -5.06 23.32
C PRO A 657 8.50 -3.95 23.28
N LEU A 658 9.39 -3.94 22.28
CA LEU A 658 10.41 -2.89 22.15
C LEU A 658 9.82 -1.49 21.94
N LEU A 659 8.58 -1.37 21.46
CA LEU A 659 7.91 -0.08 21.33
C LEU A 659 7.49 0.56 22.66
N GLN A 660 7.57 -0.18 23.76
CA GLN A 660 7.36 0.36 25.12
C GLN A 660 8.65 0.92 25.74
N ASP A 661 9.80 0.76 25.08
CA ASP A 661 11.08 1.26 25.58
C ASP A 661 11.08 2.80 25.65
N GLN A 662 11.68 3.36 26.70
CA GLN A 662 11.76 4.81 26.94
C GLN A 662 12.45 5.60 25.81
N ILE A 663 13.30 4.95 25.02
CA ILE A 663 13.95 5.62 23.88
C ILE A 663 12.99 5.84 22.71
N VAL A 664 11.81 5.22 22.70
CA VAL A 664 10.87 5.26 21.58
C VAL A 664 10.04 6.54 21.64
N PHE A 665 10.01 7.27 20.53
CA PHE A 665 9.09 8.36 20.30
C PHE A 665 8.21 8.07 19.09
N LEU A 666 6.97 7.70 19.35
CA LEU A 666 6.02 7.18 18.36
C LEU A 666 5.60 8.22 17.31
N GLY A 667 5.69 9.52 17.60
CA GLY A 667 5.37 10.56 16.61
C GLY A 667 4.00 10.41 15.95
N THR A 668 3.93 10.50 14.63
CA THR A 668 2.69 10.30 13.87
C THR A 668 2.26 8.83 13.76
N MET A 669 3.07 7.89 14.28
CA MET A 669 2.73 6.46 14.41
C MET A 669 1.83 6.18 15.63
N LYS A 670 1.73 7.12 16.60
CA LYS A 670 1.02 6.95 17.87
C LYS A 670 -0.44 6.49 17.73
N PRO A 671 -1.28 7.07 16.84
CA PRO A 671 -2.68 6.64 16.72
C PRO A 671 -2.80 5.16 16.33
N PHE A 672 -1.91 4.68 15.45
CA PHE A 672 -1.89 3.27 15.02
C PHE A 672 -1.34 2.34 16.10
N TYR A 673 -0.42 2.83 16.93
CA TYR A 673 0.04 2.09 18.10
C TYR A 673 -1.08 1.91 19.11
N ASP A 674 -1.86 2.97 19.35
CA ASP A 674 -3.04 2.90 20.23
C ASP A 674 -4.10 1.98 19.66
N GLU A 675 -4.37 2.04 18.36
CA GLU A 675 -5.23 1.10 17.64
C GLU A 675 -4.72 -0.34 17.78
N ALA A 676 -3.41 -0.58 17.64
CA ALA A 676 -2.82 -1.91 17.80
C ALA A 676 -3.00 -2.47 19.22
N LEU A 677 -3.00 -1.61 20.25
CA LEU A 677 -3.24 -2.00 21.64
C LEU A 677 -4.72 -2.15 22.01
N GLN A 678 -5.60 -1.34 21.41
CA GLN A 678 -7.05 -1.33 21.67
C GLN A 678 -7.80 -2.37 20.84
N SER A 679 -7.31 -2.68 19.64
CA SER A 679 -7.84 -3.77 18.85
C SER A 679 -7.71 -5.05 19.67
N THR A 680 -8.85 -5.66 20.00
CA THR A 680 -8.95 -7.00 20.56
C THR A 680 -8.50 -7.99 19.49
N PHE A 681 -7.20 -8.00 19.21
CA PHE A 681 -6.56 -9.18 18.67
C PHE A 681 -6.49 -10.14 19.83
N ASP A 682 -7.54 -10.96 19.93
CA ASP A 682 -7.59 -11.98 20.95
C ASP A 682 -6.38 -12.90 20.77
N LYS A 683 -5.39 -12.73 21.64
CA LYS A 683 -4.20 -13.59 21.66
C LYS A 683 -4.59 -15.05 21.92
N ASN A 684 -5.82 -15.30 22.38
CA ASN A 684 -6.30 -16.60 22.83
C ASN A 684 -7.18 -17.36 21.82
N GLU A 685 -7.63 -16.77 20.71
CA GLU A 685 -8.57 -17.46 19.79
C GLU A 685 -7.96 -18.10 18.52
N ILE A 686 -6.66 -17.93 18.26
CA ILE A 686 -5.99 -18.63 17.13
C ILE A 686 -4.89 -19.54 17.69
N GLY A 687 -5.26 -20.81 17.89
CA GLY A 687 -4.36 -21.86 18.37
C GLY A 687 -3.26 -22.20 17.36
N TYR A 688 -2.06 -22.50 17.87
CA TYR A 688 -1.05 -23.24 17.11
C TYR A 688 -1.63 -24.58 16.66
N ILE A 689 -1.19 -25.08 15.50
CA ILE A 689 -1.58 -26.41 15.01
C ILE A 689 -1.14 -27.46 16.03
N ARG A 690 -2.09 -28.31 16.43
CA ARG A 690 -1.92 -29.37 17.41
C ARG A 690 -2.54 -30.69 16.97
N THR A 691 -1.98 -31.79 17.46
CA THR A 691 -2.59 -33.12 17.36
C THR A 691 -3.29 -33.51 18.66
N GLU A 692 -4.28 -34.39 18.58
CA GLU A 692 -4.95 -34.95 19.76
C GLU A 692 -3.93 -35.67 20.65
N SER A 693 -4.05 -35.52 21.97
CA SER A 693 -3.08 -36.07 22.93
C SER A 693 -2.98 -37.60 22.92
N ASP A 694 -4.03 -38.29 22.46
CA ASP A 694 -4.13 -39.74 22.35
C ASP A 694 -3.98 -40.25 20.90
N ASN A 695 -4.00 -39.36 19.91
CA ASN A 695 -3.84 -39.71 18.49
C ASN A 695 -2.89 -38.75 17.75
N PRO A 696 -1.59 -39.10 17.64
CA PRO A 696 -0.58 -38.23 17.04
C PRO A 696 -0.75 -38.02 15.52
N LYS A 697 -1.70 -38.71 14.88
CA LYS A 697 -2.01 -38.57 13.45
C LYS A 697 -3.22 -37.68 13.17
N GLN A 698 -3.98 -37.32 14.20
CA GLN A 698 -5.21 -36.56 14.06
C GLN A 698 -5.03 -35.17 14.66
N LEU A 699 -5.34 -34.14 13.87
CA LEU A 699 -5.39 -32.77 14.36
C LEU A 699 -6.49 -32.64 15.42
N ASP A 700 -6.25 -31.82 16.44
CA ASP A 700 -7.29 -31.51 17.42
C ASP A 700 -8.46 -30.73 16.81
N THR A 701 -9.60 -30.70 17.49
CA THR A 701 -10.81 -30.02 16.98
C THR A 701 -10.54 -28.56 16.58
N SER A 702 -9.74 -27.83 17.36
CA SER A 702 -9.39 -26.43 17.08
C SER A 702 -8.54 -26.28 15.81
N SER A 703 -7.60 -27.21 15.62
CA SER A 703 -6.66 -27.25 14.49
C SER A 703 -7.38 -27.70 13.23
N GLN A 704 -8.36 -28.59 13.32
CA GLN A 704 -9.24 -28.95 12.19
C GLN A 704 -10.08 -27.74 11.73
N GLN A 705 -10.63 -26.95 12.66
CA GLN A 705 -11.33 -25.71 12.34
C GLN A 705 -10.38 -24.67 11.72
N LEU A 706 -9.14 -24.59 12.21
CA LEU A 706 -8.11 -23.74 11.63
C LEU A 706 -7.80 -24.13 10.17
N GLN A 707 -7.73 -25.43 9.84
CA GLN A 707 -7.57 -25.90 8.45
C GLN A 707 -8.72 -25.43 7.55
N GLN A 708 -9.96 -25.43 8.04
CA GLN A 708 -11.11 -24.91 7.30
C GLN A 708 -11.04 -23.38 7.14
N THR A 709 -10.55 -22.69 8.18
CA THR A 709 -10.38 -21.24 8.18
C THR A 709 -9.30 -20.82 7.18
N LEU A 710 -8.16 -21.49 7.15
CA LEU A 710 -7.07 -21.25 6.18
C LEU A 710 -7.53 -21.38 4.73
N LYS A 711 -8.54 -22.23 4.47
CA LYS A 711 -9.17 -22.39 3.14
C LYS A 711 -10.16 -21.28 2.80
N LYS A 712 -10.85 -20.71 3.80
CA LYS A 712 -11.96 -19.74 3.62
C LYS A 712 -11.55 -18.28 3.80
N LYS A 713 -10.59 -18.01 4.69
CA LYS A 713 -10.12 -16.67 5.10
C LYS A 713 -8.60 -16.63 5.02
N ARG A 714 -8.06 -15.80 4.13
CA ARG A 714 -6.63 -15.48 4.09
C ARG A 714 -6.43 -14.15 4.79
N THR A 715 -5.70 -14.18 5.90
CA THR A 715 -5.25 -12.99 6.65
C THR A 715 -3.73 -13.03 6.72
N GLU A 716 -3.12 -11.93 7.15
CA GLU A 716 -1.68 -11.88 7.41
C GLU A 716 -1.21 -13.05 8.31
N ARG A 717 -1.84 -13.27 9.47
CA ARG A 717 -1.41 -14.33 10.42
C ARG A 717 -1.74 -15.74 9.91
N LEU A 718 -2.74 -15.86 9.04
CA LEU A 718 -3.25 -17.12 8.49
C LEU A 718 -2.97 -17.27 7.00
N MET A 719 -1.77 -16.89 6.55
CA MET A 719 -1.33 -17.17 5.17
C MET A 719 -1.05 -18.67 5.03
N PRO A 720 -1.89 -19.45 4.32
CA PRO A 720 -1.65 -20.88 4.18
C PRO A 720 -0.36 -21.11 3.40
N SER A 721 0.32 -22.20 3.72
CA SER A 721 1.45 -22.70 2.96
C SER A 721 1.07 -22.96 1.51
N SER A 722 2.06 -22.90 0.61
CA SER A 722 1.82 -23.03 -0.83
C SER A 722 1.12 -24.35 -1.20
N HIS A 723 1.34 -25.36 -0.37
CA HIS A 723 0.72 -26.66 -0.46
C HIS A 723 0.48 -27.26 0.92
N GLN A 724 -0.17 -28.41 0.93
CA GLN A 724 -0.31 -29.24 2.13
C GLN A 724 0.95 -30.08 2.36
N TYR A 725 1.39 -30.13 3.62
CA TYR A 725 2.62 -30.81 4.03
C TYR A 725 2.35 -31.78 5.18
N ASP A 726 3.22 -32.78 5.29
CA ASP A 726 3.32 -33.67 6.45
C ASP A 726 4.40 -33.07 7.36
N VAL A 727 4.01 -32.54 8.52
CA VAL A 727 4.91 -31.76 9.39
C VAL A 727 4.85 -32.22 10.83
N THR A 728 5.98 -32.13 11.53
CA THR A 728 6.03 -32.14 12.99
C THR A 728 6.36 -30.74 13.46
N ILE A 729 5.63 -30.23 14.45
CA ILE A 729 5.84 -28.87 14.99
C ILE A 729 6.07 -28.95 16.49
N SER A 730 7.09 -28.22 16.95
CA SER A 730 7.32 -27.94 18.37
C SER A 730 7.28 -26.44 18.62
N GLU A 731 6.39 -26.01 19.49
CA GLU A 731 6.36 -24.65 20.04
C GLU A 731 7.46 -24.48 21.09
N ALA A 732 7.69 -25.49 21.94
CA ALA A 732 8.73 -25.46 22.99
C ALA A 732 10.14 -25.22 22.44
N LYS A 733 10.48 -25.86 21.30
CA LYS A 733 11.79 -25.71 20.62
C LYS A 733 11.71 -24.86 19.35
N LYS A 734 10.54 -24.30 19.04
CA LYS A 734 10.28 -23.42 17.87
C LYS A 734 10.80 -24.00 16.56
N PHE A 735 10.36 -25.20 16.18
CA PHE A 735 10.73 -25.80 14.89
C PHE A 735 9.56 -26.40 14.11
N ILE A 736 9.72 -26.44 12.79
CA ILE A 736 8.90 -27.24 11.87
C ILE A 736 9.82 -28.23 11.16
N TRP A 737 9.46 -29.51 11.22
CA TRP A 737 10.13 -30.56 10.48
C TRP A 737 9.23 -31.08 9.36
N PHE A 738 9.66 -30.91 8.10
CA PHE A 738 8.97 -31.46 6.94
C PHE A 738 9.34 -32.93 6.75
N ARG A 739 8.35 -33.82 6.82
CA ARG A 739 8.57 -35.27 6.85
C ARG A 739 8.63 -35.84 5.44
N VAL A 740 9.83 -36.18 5.01
CA VAL A 740 10.06 -36.98 3.82
C VAL A 740 10.19 -38.46 4.24
N PRO A 741 9.50 -39.42 3.60
CA PRO A 741 9.72 -40.84 3.88
C PRO A 741 11.08 -41.35 3.39
N LYS A 742 11.62 -42.37 4.08
CA LYS A 742 12.86 -43.12 3.73
C LYS A 742 14.19 -42.37 3.94
N VAL A 743 14.17 -41.35 4.79
CA VAL A 743 15.34 -40.50 5.14
C VAL A 743 15.70 -40.59 6.63
N ALA A 744 15.55 -41.78 7.25
CA ALA A 744 15.63 -41.98 8.71
C ALA A 744 14.55 -41.24 9.52
N SER A 745 13.37 -40.98 8.92
CA SER A 745 12.26 -40.26 9.55
C SER A 745 11.65 -40.97 10.78
N ARG A 746 11.97 -42.24 11.04
CA ARG A 746 11.60 -42.90 12.29
C ARG A 746 12.60 -42.60 13.40
N THR A 747 13.89 -42.70 13.09
CA THR A 747 15.00 -42.34 14.00
C THR A 747 14.89 -40.90 14.49
N ILE A 748 14.67 -39.94 13.58
CA ILE A 748 14.47 -38.52 13.95
C ILE A 748 13.26 -38.37 14.89
N TYR A 749 12.16 -39.05 14.60
CA TYR A 749 10.94 -38.94 15.40
C TYR A 749 11.10 -39.52 16.79
N ASP A 750 11.68 -40.72 16.90
CA ASP A 750 11.91 -41.38 18.19
C ASP A 750 12.82 -40.50 19.07
N HIS A 751 13.91 -39.95 18.50
CA HIS A 751 14.82 -39.06 19.21
C HIS A 751 14.17 -37.74 19.65
N LEU A 752 13.41 -37.08 18.76
CA LEU A 752 12.66 -35.86 19.12
C LEU A 752 11.65 -36.13 20.23
N ARG A 753 10.96 -37.28 20.20
CA ARG A 753 9.99 -37.67 21.22
C ARG A 753 10.65 -37.92 22.58
N GLU A 754 11.86 -38.46 22.63
CA GLU A 754 12.60 -38.64 23.88
C GLU A 754 13.06 -37.32 24.50
N GLN A 755 13.42 -36.32 23.68
CA GLN A 755 14.08 -35.09 24.13
C GLN A 755 13.16 -33.86 24.24
N VAL A 756 12.00 -33.85 23.56
CA VAL A 756 11.21 -32.62 23.30
C VAL A 756 9.74 -32.73 23.70
N MET A 757 9.30 -33.81 24.36
CA MET A 757 7.89 -33.96 24.71
C MET A 757 7.38 -32.91 25.73
N PRO A 758 6.14 -32.40 25.56
CA PRO A 758 5.20 -32.74 24.48
C PRO A 758 5.52 -32.03 23.16
N LEU A 759 5.33 -32.74 22.04
CA LEU A 759 5.25 -32.12 20.72
C LEU A 759 3.83 -31.63 20.48
N GLU A 760 3.64 -30.36 20.16
CA GLU A 760 2.31 -29.80 19.93
C GLU A 760 1.62 -30.47 18.73
N CYS A 761 2.37 -30.74 17.67
CA CYS A 761 1.87 -31.39 16.45
C CYS A 761 2.82 -32.53 16.06
N GLU A 762 2.45 -33.77 16.38
CA GLU A 762 3.34 -34.92 16.25
C GLU A 762 3.49 -35.42 14.80
N HIS A 763 2.39 -35.83 14.16
CA HIS A 763 2.40 -36.45 12.83
C HIS A 763 1.05 -36.29 12.07
N PRO A 764 0.50 -35.08 11.88
CA PRO A 764 -0.61 -34.92 10.96
C PRO A 764 -0.14 -35.05 9.51
N SER A 765 -1.03 -35.54 8.66
CA SER A 765 -0.81 -35.66 7.23
C SER A 765 -1.59 -34.61 6.46
N ARG A 766 -0.96 -34.03 5.43
CA ARG A 766 -1.56 -33.11 4.47
C ARG A 766 -2.27 -31.91 5.09
N ILE A 767 -1.53 -31.11 5.84
CA ILE A 767 -2.06 -29.88 6.45
C ILE A 767 -1.52 -28.62 5.77
N ASP A 768 -2.34 -27.58 5.72
CA ASP A 768 -1.92 -26.23 5.39
C ASP A 768 -1.42 -25.57 6.68
N TYR A 769 -0.17 -25.12 6.73
CA TYR A 769 0.34 -24.41 7.91
C TYR A 769 0.37 -22.89 7.65
N PRO A 770 0.00 -22.05 8.62
CA PRO A 770 0.07 -20.60 8.50
C PRO A 770 1.53 -20.13 8.50
N VAL A 771 2.11 -19.92 7.31
CA VAL A 771 3.53 -19.62 7.11
C VAL A 771 4.02 -18.48 8.00
N ASN A 772 3.22 -17.42 8.13
CA ASN A 772 3.56 -16.23 8.91
C ASN A 772 3.53 -16.47 10.42
N LEU A 773 2.66 -17.34 10.93
CA LEU A 773 2.63 -17.71 12.35
C LEU A 773 3.92 -18.40 12.78
N TYR A 774 4.52 -19.16 11.86
CA TYR A 774 5.72 -19.95 12.08
C TYR A 774 6.98 -19.33 11.47
N LYS A 775 6.95 -18.02 11.15
CA LYS A 775 8.07 -17.32 10.50
C LYS A 775 9.38 -17.48 11.28
N ASN A 776 9.32 -17.35 12.60
CA ASN A 776 10.48 -17.42 13.49
C ASN A 776 10.89 -18.84 13.91
N TYR A 777 10.23 -19.87 13.38
CA TYR A 777 10.59 -21.26 13.68
C TYR A 777 11.73 -21.73 12.80
N PHE A 778 12.63 -22.56 13.33
CA PHE A 778 13.61 -23.27 12.52
C PHE A 778 12.93 -24.36 11.70
N LYS A 779 13.06 -24.31 10.37
CA LYS A 779 12.39 -25.19 9.42
C LYS A 779 13.41 -26.11 8.77
N PHE A 780 13.29 -27.42 8.98
CA PHE A 780 14.25 -28.36 8.42
C PHE A 780 13.60 -29.59 7.78
N ALA A 781 14.34 -30.24 6.89
CA ALA A 781 13.95 -31.46 6.20
C ALA A 781 15.17 -32.35 5.94
N PHE A 782 14.94 -33.61 5.59
CA PHE A 782 15.98 -34.51 5.09
C PHE A 782 15.59 -35.05 3.71
N VAL A 783 16.57 -35.19 2.82
CA VAL A 783 16.42 -35.77 1.49
C VAL A 783 17.36 -36.96 1.31
N ARG A 784 17.06 -37.82 0.33
CA ARG A 784 17.87 -38.99 -0.05
C ARG A 784 17.99 -39.07 -1.56
N ASN A 785 19.09 -39.65 -2.03
CA ASN A 785 19.31 -39.99 -3.43
C ASN A 785 18.05 -40.68 -4.01
N PRO A 786 17.41 -40.14 -5.07
CA PRO A 786 16.13 -40.65 -5.57
C PRO A 786 16.16 -42.13 -6.01
N TRP A 787 17.28 -42.61 -6.56
CA TRP A 787 17.44 -44.01 -6.95
C TRP A 787 17.48 -44.93 -5.74
N ASP A 788 18.30 -44.58 -4.74
CA ASP A 788 18.38 -45.32 -3.48
C ASP A 788 17.07 -45.26 -2.68
N ARG A 789 16.42 -44.08 -2.65
CA ARG A 789 15.10 -43.89 -2.02
C ARG A 789 14.04 -44.80 -2.63
N LEU A 790 14.04 -44.98 -3.95
CA LEU A 790 13.07 -45.85 -4.64
C LEU A 790 13.30 -47.33 -4.33
N VAL A 791 14.56 -47.79 -4.33
CA VAL A 791 14.91 -49.17 -3.92
C VAL A 791 14.51 -49.43 -2.46
N SER A 792 14.83 -48.48 -1.57
CA SER A 792 14.44 -48.52 -0.15
C SER A 792 12.92 -48.52 0.05
N CYS A 793 12.18 -47.83 -0.80
CA CYS A 793 10.72 -47.89 -0.82
C CYS A 793 10.24 -49.27 -1.23
N TRP A 794 10.66 -49.75 -2.41
CA TRP A 794 10.28 -51.05 -2.95
C TRP A 794 10.53 -52.18 -1.97
N TYR A 795 11.73 -52.25 -1.40
CA TYR A 795 12.07 -53.33 -0.49
C TYR A 795 11.19 -53.32 0.78
N ASN A 796 11.10 -52.19 1.46
CA ASN A 796 10.37 -52.15 2.73
C ASN A 796 8.84 -52.02 2.60
N LYS A 797 8.29 -51.60 1.45
CA LYS A 797 6.84 -51.36 1.26
C LYS A 797 6.17 -52.25 0.22
N VAL A 798 6.95 -53.10 -0.48
CA VAL A 798 6.44 -54.09 -1.42
C VAL A 798 6.99 -55.47 -1.09
N ILE A 799 8.30 -55.62 -0.85
CA ILE A 799 8.90 -56.94 -0.54
C ILE A 799 8.61 -57.38 0.90
N ASP A 800 8.99 -56.55 1.89
CA ASP A 800 8.84 -56.88 3.31
C ASP A 800 7.37 -56.84 3.78
N ASP A 801 6.54 -56.04 3.11
CA ASP A 801 5.15 -55.77 3.49
C ASP A 801 4.39 -55.32 2.23
N ASN A 802 3.16 -55.80 2.01
CA ASN A 802 2.28 -55.24 0.98
C ASN A 802 1.60 -53.97 1.51
N ALA A 803 2.40 -52.97 1.86
CA ALA A 803 1.96 -51.79 2.60
C ALA A 803 0.98 -50.92 1.79
N PHE A 804 1.02 -51.02 0.46
CA PHE A 804 0.11 -50.33 -0.45
C PHE A 804 -1.17 -51.11 -0.78
N LYS A 805 -1.31 -52.33 -0.23
CA LYS A 805 -2.49 -53.21 -0.38
C LYS A 805 -2.83 -53.54 -1.84
N PHE A 806 -1.81 -53.85 -2.63
CA PHE A 806 -2.00 -54.38 -3.99
C PHE A 806 -2.74 -55.72 -3.94
N ASN A 807 -3.55 -56.04 -4.95
CA ASN A 807 -4.13 -57.39 -5.03
C ASN A 807 -3.03 -58.44 -5.26
N GLU A 808 -3.30 -59.72 -5.01
CA GLU A 808 -2.28 -60.78 -5.02
C GLU A 808 -1.51 -60.85 -6.36
N THR A 809 -2.21 -60.75 -7.48
CA THR A 809 -1.61 -60.80 -8.83
C THR A 809 -0.74 -59.58 -9.11
N GLU A 810 -1.22 -58.38 -8.77
CA GLU A 810 -0.45 -57.15 -8.90
C GLU A 810 0.77 -57.15 -7.98
N HIS A 811 0.60 -57.57 -6.73
CA HIS A 811 1.68 -57.64 -5.74
C HIS A 811 2.79 -58.57 -6.21
N ALA A 812 2.44 -59.76 -6.70
CA ALA A 812 3.41 -60.73 -7.23
C ALA A 812 4.24 -60.15 -8.39
N ASN A 813 3.63 -59.36 -9.28
CA ASN A 813 4.35 -58.67 -10.36
C ASN A 813 5.25 -57.54 -9.81
N LEU A 814 4.73 -56.74 -8.88
CA LEU A 814 5.45 -55.60 -8.29
C LEU A 814 6.60 -56.02 -7.36
N GLN A 815 6.68 -57.30 -6.97
CA GLN A 815 7.87 -57.88 -6.35
C GLN A 815 9.08 -57.95 -7.28
N GLN A 816 8.93 -57.64 -8.56
CA GLN A 816 10.04 -57.43 -9.49
C GLN A 816 10.30 -55.92 -9.66
N PHE A 817 11.55 -55.49 -9.48
CA PHE A 817 11.88 -54.06 -9.41
C PHE A 817 11.54 -53.29 -10.69
N GLU A 818 11.72 -53.90 -11.87
CA GLU A 818 11.36 -53.27 -13.15
C GLU A 818 9.86 -52.95 -13.23
N TYR A 819 9.00 -53.91 -12.86
CA TYR A 819 7.55 -53.72 -12.86
C TYR A 819 7.14 -52.65 -11.85
N PHE A 820 7.80 -52.60 -10.70
CA PHE A 820 7.59 -51.54 -9.72
C PHE A 820 8.01 -50.15 -10.24
N VAL A 821 9.16 -50.03 -10.91
CA VAL A 821 9.57 -48.76 -11.55
C VAL A 821 8.58 -48.34 -12.62
N ASN A 822 8.06 -49.28 -13.42
CA ASN A 822 7.04 -49.01 -14.43
C ASN A 822 5.71 -48.55 -13.82
N TYR A 823 5.31 -49.16 -12.71
CA TYR A 823 4.16 -48.71 -11.93
C TYR A 823 4.37 -47.28 -11.41
N VAL A 824 5.52 -46.96 -10.82
CA VAL A 824 5.80 -45.59 -10.36
C VAL A 824 5.85 -44.60 -11.53
N ALA A 825 6.36 -45.02 -12.70
CA ALA A 825 6.39 -44.20 -13.90
C ALA A 825 4.99 -43.87 -14.46
N SER A 826 3.97 -44.68 -14.15
CA SER A 826 2.59 -44.41 -14.57
C SER A 826 1.83 -43.47 -13.63
N LEU A 827 2.39 -43.18 -12.45
CA LEU A 827 1.78 -42.30 -11.47
C LEU A 827 2.00 -40.81 -11.81
N ASN A 828 1.06 -39.96 -11.39
CA ASN A 828 1.34 -38.54 -11.26
C ASN A 828 2.29 -38.32 -10.07
N ILE A 829 3.59 -38.22 -10.36
CA ILE A 829 4.64 -38.16 -9.35
C ILE A 829 4.56 -36.93 -8.42
N GLU A 830 3.87 -35.87 -8.84
CA GLU A 830 3.63 -34.70 -8.00
C GLU A 830 2.47 -34.89 -7.01
N ASN A 831 1.55 -35.82 -7.28
CA ASN A 831 0.34 -36.05 -6.48
C ASN A 831 0.02 -37.55 -6.30
N CYS A 832 1.00 -38.31 -5.81
CA CYS A 832 0.87 -39.73 -5.45
C CYS A 832 1.26 -39.97 -3.98
N ASP A 833 1.34 -41.22 -3.53
CA ASP A 833 1.76 -41.57 -2.17
C ASP A 833 3.11 -40.90 -1.79
N PRO A 834 3.28 -40.34 -0.59
CA PRO A 834 4.52 -39.67 -0.17
C PRO A 834 5.81 -40.52 -0.33
N HIS A 835 5.71 -41.85 -0.33
CA HIS A 835 6.85 -42.73 -0.55
C HIS A 835 7.38 -42.71 -1.98
N PHE A 836 6.52 -42.41 -2.97
CA PHE A 836 6.89 -42.26 -4.38
C PHE A 836 6.99 -40.78 -4.79
N ARG A 837 6.26 -39.89 -4.11
CA ARG A 837 6.20 -38.47 -4.46
C ARG A 837 7.57 -37.81 -4.46
N LEU A 838 7.74 -36.81 -5.33
CA LEU A 838 8.91 -35.92 -5.32
C LEU A 838 9.17 -35.35 -3.92
N GLN A 839 10.42 -35.42 -3.46
CA GLN A 839 10.87 -34.88 -2.18
C GLN A 839 10.73 -33.36 -2.15
N SER A 840 11.02 -32.69 -3.27
CA SER A 840 10.78 -31.25 -3.46
C SER A 840 9.32 -30.85 -3.29
N ARG A 841 8.38 -31.80 -3.40
CA ARG A 841 6.94 -31.57 -3.21
C ARG A 841 6.48 -31.78 -1.75
N LEU A 842 7.30 -32.47 -0.95
CA LEU A 842 7.05 -32.75 0.47
C LEU A 842 7.68 -31.70 1.39
N ILE A 843 8.46 -30.76 0.84
CA ILE A 843 9.17 -29.72 1.57
C ILE A 843 8.71 -28.35 1.07
N ASP A 844 8.48 -27.39 1.96
CA ASP A 844 8.29 -26.00 1.55
C ASP A 844 9.65 -25.34 1.27
N LEU A 845 10.14 -25.53 0.04
CA LEU A 845 11.44 -25.03 -0.39
C LEU A 845 11.56 -23.50 -0.35
N ASN A 846 10.44 -22.76 -0.29
CA ASN A 846 10.47 -21.30 -0.23
C ASN A 846 10.87 -20.79 1.17
N TRP A 847 10.62 -21.59 2.20
CA TRP A 847 10.75 -21.18 3.60
C TRP A 847 11.67 -22.09 4.40
N ILE A 848 12.23 -23.14 3.81
CA ILE A 848 13.12 -24.09 4.50
C ILE A 848 14.44 -23.41 4.94
N ASP A 849 14.88 -23.65 6.17
CA ASP A 849 16.14 -23.10 6.71
C ASP A 849 17.31 -24.09 6.53
N TYR A 850 17.03 -25.40 6.59
CA TYR A 850 18.07 -26.44 6.48
C TYR A 850 17.56 -27.73 5.81
N ILE A 851 18.38 -28.29 4.92
CA ILE A 851 18.12 -29.56 4.26
C ILE A 851 19.30 -30.50 4.52
N GLY A 852 19.09 -31.51 5.34
CA GLY A 852 20.04 -32.59 5.57
C GLY A 852 19.94 -33.69 4.51
N ARG A 853 20.99 -34.47 4.35
CA ARG A 853 21.10 -35.60 3.44
C ARG A 853 21.15 -36.89 4.23
N PHE A 854 20.37 -37.88 3.80
CA PHE A 854 20.40 -39.22 4.40
C PHE A 854 21.77 -39.87 4.25
N GLU A 855 22.52 -39.52 3.20
CA GLU A 855 23.87 -40.02 2.96
C GLU A 855 24.86 -39.58 4.06
N ASN A 856 24.64 -38.41 4.67
CA ASN A 856 25.46 -37.84 5.75
C ASN A 856 24.62 -37.68 7.04
N PHE A 857 23.71 -38.62 7.29
CA PHE A 857 22.64 -38.44 8.26
C PHE A 857 23.11 -38.02 9.66
N GLU A 858 24.15 -38.67 10.20
CA GLU A 858 24.64 -38.38 11.55
C GLU A 858 25.20 -36.96 11.67
N GLU A 859 26.00 -36.52 10.69
CA GLU A 859 26.59 -35.18 10.66
C GLU A 859 25.51 -34.10 10.51
N ASP A 860 24.62 -34.28 9.52
CA ASP A 860 23.57 -33.30 9.23
C ASP A 860 22.53 -33.22 10.37
N TYR A 861 22.23 -34.35 11.02
CA TYR A 861 21.32 -34.37 12.16
C TYR A 861 21.95 -33.80 13.43
N SER A 862 23.26 -33.93 13.60
CA SER A 862 24.00 -33.24 14.67
C SER A 862 23.86 -31.72 14.57
N LEU A 863 23.92 -31.15 13.37
CA LEU A 863 23.69 -29.71 13.13
C LEU A 863 22.26 -29.27 13.51
N VAL A 864 21.27 -30.09 13.17
CA VAL A 864 19.88 -29.86 13.60
C VAL A 864 19.78 -29.88 15.13
N CYS A 865 20.38 -30.86 15.80
CA CYS A 865 20.39 -30.95 17.26
C CYS A 865 21.07 -29.75 17.90
N GLN A 866 22.21 -29.30 17.36
CA GLN A 866 22.90 -28.09 17.82
C GLN A 866 22.02 -26.85 17.68
N LYS A 867 21.33 -26.70 16.55
CA LYS A 867 20.43 -25.56 16.30
C LYS A 867 19.23 -25.55 17.25
N LEU A 868 18.75 -26.72 17.65
CA LEU A 868 17.60 -26.91 18.55
C LEU A 868 17.99 -27.05 20.03
N GLY A 869 19.28 -27.06 20.36
CA GLY A 869 19.77 -27.32 21.70
C GLY A 869 19.30 -28.68 22.24
N LEU A 870 19.50 -29.74 21.45
CA LEU A 870 19.20 -31.14 21.80
C LEU A 870 20.51 -31.92 21.99
N SER A 871 20.50 -32.89 22.91
CA SER A 871 21.62 -33.83 23.07
C SER A 871 21.55 -34.92 22.00
N LEU A 872 22.68 -35.39 21.47
CA LEU A 872 22.73 -36.45 20.44
C LEU A 872 22.98 -37.85 21.06
N ASN A 873 22.78 -38.00 22.37
CA ASN A 873 23.20 -39.17 23.11
C ASN A 873 22.26 -40.35 22.76
N HIS A 874 22.69 -41.19 21.82
CA HIS A 874 22.05 -42.43 21.33
C HIS A 874 21.01 -42.29 20.20
N LEU A 875 21.46 -42.29 18.94
CA LEU A 875 20.59 -42.59 17.80
C LEU A 875 20.38 -44.11 17.70
N THR A 876 19.25 -44.62 18.19
CA THR A 876 18.87 -46.02 17.92
C THR A 876 18.47 -46.19 16.46
N HIS A 877 19.37 -46.70 15.62
CA HIS A 877 19.06 -47.07 14.25
C HIS A 877 18.13 -48.30 14.22
N ARG A 878 16.81 -48.08 14.22
CA ARG A 878 15.83 -49.13 13.93
C ARG A 878 15.64 -49.26 12.42
N ASN A 879 16.03 -50.41 11.88
CA ASN A 879 16.18 -50.73 10.46
C ASN A 879 17.40 -50.06 9.79
N PRO A 880 18.64 -50.44 10.17
CA PRO A 880 19.73 -50.31 9.20
C PRO A 880 19.29 -51.08 7.95
N SER A 881 19.64 -50.59 6.77
CA SER A 881 19.36 -51.13 5.42
C SER A 881 19.93 -52.56 5.18
N SER A 882 19.86 -53.43 6.18
CA SER A 882 20.68 -54.61 6.41
C SER A 882 20.02 -55.94 6.06
N LYS A 883 18.82 -55.95 5.48
CA LYS A 883 18.26 -57.20 4.93
C LYS A 883 18.78 -57.53 3.54
N THR A 884 19.24 -56.54 2.77
CA THR A 884 19.91 -56.75 1.47
C THR A 884 21.39 -56.42 1.53
N LYS A 885 22.26 -57.37 1.19
CA LYS A 885 23.70 -57.12 1.02
C LYS A 885 24.08 -56.35 -0.26
N LYS A 886 23.10 -56.07 -1.14
CA LYS A 886 23.33 -55.43 -2.45
C LYS A 886 23.22 -53.92 -2.39
N HIS A 887 24.11 -53.22 -3.08
CA HIS A 887 24.06 -51.78 -3.24
C HIS A 887 22.90 -51.38 -4.18
N TYR A 888 22.25 -50.22 -3.97
CA TYR A 888 21.07 -49.83 -4.75
C TYR A 888 21.33 -49.80 -6.27
N ARG A 889 22.57 -49.48 -6.68
CA ARG A 889 22.98 -49.47 -8.09
C ARG A 889 22.86 -50.83 -8.77
N GLU A 890 22.96 -51.93 -8.04
CA GLU A 890 22.86 -53.29 -8.57
C GLU A 890 21.44 -53.64 -9.04
N PHE A 891 20.42 -52.87 -8.63
CA PHE A 891 19.04 -53.07 -9.06
C PHE A 891 18.71 -52.38 -10.39
N TYR A 892 19.64 -51.58 -10.94
CA TYR A 892 19.39 -50.75 -12.10
C TYR A 892 20.12 -51.25 -13.35
N THR A 893 19.35 -51.56 -14.40
CA THR A 893 19.86 -51.51 -15.77
C THR A 893 19.97 -50.05 -16.23
N LYS A 894 20.72 -49.80 -17.31
CA LYS A 894 20.81 -48.46 -17.92
C LYS A 894 19.42 -47.88 -18.23
N ALA A 895 18.51 -48.70 -18.78
CA ALA A 895 17.15 -48.28 -19.12
C ALA A 895 16.33 -47.90 -17.88
N LEU A 896 16.40 -48.69 -16.79
CA LEU A 896 15.71 -48.37 -15.54
C LEU A 896 16.28 -47.12 -14.86
N ARG A 897 17.61 -46.96 -14.89
CA ARG A 897 18.29 -45.78 -14.34
C ARG A 897 17.82 -44.50 -15.05
N ASP A 898 17.82 -44.52 -16.38
CA ASP A 898 17.42 -43.37 -17.20
C ASP A 898 15.91 -43.09 -17.07
N LYS A 899 15.10 -44.12 -16.82
CA LYS A 899 13.67 -43.97 -16.50
C LYS A 899 13.47 -43.28 -15.15
N VAL A 900 14.13 -43.74 -14.09
CA VAL A 900 14.07 -43.09 -12.77
C VAL A 900 14.64 -41.67 -12.79
N TYR A 901 15.70 -41.43 -13.59
CA TYR A 901 16.21 -40.09 -13.85
C TYR A 901 15.12 -39.16 -14.39
N LYS A 902 14.31 -39.62 -15.36
CA LYS A 902 13.20 -38.83 -15.91
C LYS A 902 12.08 -38.61 -14.89
N ILE A 903 11.70 -39.63 -14.13
CA ILE A 903 10.64 -39.53 -13.10
C ILE A 903 11.01 -38.48 -12.04
N TYR A 904 12.25 -38.51 -11.55
CA TYR A 904 12.70 -37.67 -10.45
C TYR A 904 13.62 -36.52 -10.88
N LEU A 905 13.57 -36.12 -12.16
CA LEU A 905 14.45 -35.10 -12.74
C LEU A 905 14.52 -33.83 -11.87
N LYS A 906 13.35 -33.38 -11.40
CA LYS A 906 13.21 -32.19 -10.55
C LYS A 906 13.97 -32.32 -9.23
N ASP A 907 13.82 -33.43 -8.52
CA ASP A 907 14.53 -33.68 -7.26
C ASP A 907 16.05 -33.82 -7.50
N ILE A 908 16.44 -34.51 -8.57
CA ILE A 908 17.84 -34.71 -8.95
C ILE A 908 18.51 -33.36 -9.19
N GLN A 909 17.87 -32.46 -9.95
CA GLN A 909 18.38 -31.12 -10.21
C GLN A 909 18.35 -30.23 -8.97
N THR A 910 17.26 -30.26 -8.21
CA THR A 910 17.04 -29.39 -7.04
C THR A 910 18.03 -29.73 -5.92
N PHE A 911 18.29 -31.01 -5.69
CA PHE A 911 19.17 -31.47 -4.61
C PHE A 911 20.55 -31.93 -5.11
N GLY A 912 20.87 -31.72 -6.38
CA GLY A 912 22.20 -32.00 -6.95
C GLY A 912 22.64 -33.46 -6.85
N TYR A 913 21.72 -34.41 -7.01
CA TYR A 913 22.05 -35.83 -6.93
C TYR A 913 22.64 -36.38 -8.24
N GLN A 914 23.47 -37.40 -8.12
CA GLN A 914 23.99 -38.20 -9.22
C GLN A 914 23.79 -39.68 -8.90
N PHE A 915 23.65 -40.50 -9.96
CA PHE A 915 23.42 -41.93 -9.81
C PHE A 915 24.59 -42.63 -9.15
#